data_AF-I0I2F5-F1
#
_entry.id   AF-I0I2F5-F1
#
_cell.length_a   1.000
_cell.length_b   1.000
_cell.length_c   1.000
_cell.angle_alpha   90.00
_cell.angle_beta   90.00
_cell.angle_gamma   90.00
#
_symmetry.space_group_name_H-M   'P 1'
#
loop_
_entity.id
_entity.type
_entity.pdbx_description
1 polymer ?
#
loop_
_entity_poly.entity_id
_entity_poly.type
_entity_poly.pdbx_seq_one_letter_code
_entity_poly.pdbx_strand_id
1 'polypeptide(L)'
;MITADTWALPVAAACVRGAILRAPDIHDATNLLQEALDALQAAWLSASIAGTAVELDLAIDPVLHQIVIQLDPGWHWVGAYEAHTEVEERQLPAEDASLGVGLFLVRRVMDRVEYFPQPGANRWRLCKRLDFSRTTDTEEIRTIHLDIPACYRYLNVVGECIAAMLPEDEQTSGAIQLAVHEICTNIVEHAYYADHPGRIEITLTRDPVEQTFQVETRDTGGHTFDLSLIPDRFDLAAPTLRSPLLTGSLLLFISATLVNGGNYLFNLLLGRWLGPASFADLSLIVTLFLVTSFVTMGLQTPVARFGALYAADHDLQAISNLRRWARRRALVVGAMLMTVLTLGASFWANFFATASFWPFVIFGAFLPFYLLQGVDRGLLQGRTQFGRLAATYQTEMWSRLAFSLLFVALGWGVSGAVLGIGLSFVATWAMTQQIGRQLPKPQPVPASIQKELLLFTGPVLVAQLGQILINNGDILIVKRFFPAEEAGMYAALALIGRMVFFATWSIVTAMFPIVAQRFQRGEAHRPLFYASLGLVLAGSLLIIGATALFPHQIVHLLFGEAYQGIAPLLWVYALATMFYALANVVITYRLSIGSAGGVYLAIIAGIAQTAMLWFWHESLAQVVWVQVALMGFLFLALLTWDLGNRERKQAPQVTPAIHVA
;
A
#
# COMPACT_ATOMS: atom_id res chain seq x y z
N MET A 1 -37.77 14.51 37.90
CA MET A 1 -38.27 13.33 37.19
C MET A 1 -37.62 13.35 35.82
N ILE A 2 -36.51 12.61 35.71
CA ILE A 2 -35.70 12.44 34.50
C ILE A 2 -35.90 10.98 34.12
N THR A 3 -36.65 10.71 33.05
CA THR A 3 -36.65 9.44 32.32
C THR A 3 -37.24 9.73 30.93
N ALA A 4 -36.37 10.18 30.03
CA ALA A 4 -36.53 10.10 28.59
C ALA A 4 -35.15 9.67 28.07
N ASP A 5 -35.09 8.47 27.50
CA ASP A 5 -33.87 7.70 27.26
C ASP A 5 -32.86 8.40 26.36
N THR A 6 -31.60 8.43 26.79
CA THR A 6 -30.53 9.25 26.20
C THR A 6 -29.81 8.62 25.00
N TRP A 7 -30.12 7.37 24.60
CA TRP A 7 -29.35 6.64 23.59
C TRP A 7 -29.95 6.68 22.16
N ALA A 8 -31.26 6.78 22.00
CA ALA A 8 -31.91 6.69 20.68
C ALA A 8 -31.63 7.92 19.78
N LEU A 9 -31.66 9.12 20.34
CA LEU A 9 -31.33 10.35 19.61
C LEU A 9 -29.88 10.37 19.08
N PRO A 10 -28.84 9.99 19.86
CA PRO A 10 -27.48 9.83 19.34
C PRO A 10 -27.36 8.86 18.15
N VAL A 11 -28.07 7.72 18.18
CA VAL A 11 -28.05 6.73 17.09
C VAL A 11 -28.71 7.30 15.85
N ALA A 12 -29.89 7.92 15.99
CA ALA A 12 -30.57 8.57 14.87
C ALA A 12 -29.73 9.70 14.27
N ALA A 13 -29.13 10.56 15.12
CA ALA A 13 -28.24 11.63 14.69
C ALA A 13 -26.97 11.10 13.98
N ALA A 14 -26.42 9.97 14.42
CA ALA A 14 -25.28 9.33 13.77
C ALA A 14 -25.64 8.75 12.39
N CYS A 15 -26.83 8.15 12.25
CA CYS A 15 -27.31 7.64 10.96
C CYS A 15 -27.57 8.77 9.97
N VAL A 16 -28.22 9.85 10.41
CA VAL A 16 -28.42 11.08 9.61
C VAL A 16 -27.09 11.69 9.19
N ARG A 17 -26.11 11.75 10.10
CA ARG A 17 -24.74 12.21 9.80
C ARG A 17 -24.07 11.35 8.74
N GLY A 18 -24.17 10.02 8.87
CA GLY A 18 -23.65 9.08 7.90
C GLY A 18 -24.28 9.28 6.51
N ALA A 19 -25.60 9.39 6.46
CA ALA A 19 -26.36 9.60 5.22
C ALA A 19 -25.97 10.89 4.49
N ILE A 20 -25.80 12.00 5.21
CA ILE A 20 -25.51 13.31 4.60
C ILE A 20 -24.02 13.45 4.25
N LEU A 21 -23.08 13.11 5.16
CA LEU A 21 -21.64 13.33 4.90
C LEU A 21 -21.01 12.31 3.96
N ARG A 22 -21.60 11.10 3.83
CA ARG A 22 -21.09 10.05 2.94
C ARG A 22 -21.81 9.98 1.60
N ALA A 23 -22.93 10.69 1.44
CA ALA A 23 -23.56 10.85 0.14
C ALA A 23 -22.62 11.66 -0.78
N PRO A 24 -22.21 11.09 -1.91
CA PRO A 24 -21.12 11.62 -2.74
C PRO A 24 -21.53 12.84 -3.57
N ASP A 25 -22.83 13.12 -3.69
CA ASP A 25 -23.39 14.12 -4.60
C ASP A 25 -23.84 15.39 -3.88
N ILE A 26 -23.74 15.47 -2.56
CA ILE A 26 -24.23 16.62 -1.77
C ILE A 26 -23.17 17.71 -1.73
N HIS A 27 -23.42 18.81 -2.46
CA HIS A 27 -22.65 20.04 -2.29
C HIS A 27 -23.00 20.70 -0.95
N ASP A 28 -21.98 21.08 -0.19
CA ASP A 28 -22.11 21.72 1.14
C ASP A 28 -22.83 20.86 2.22
N ALA A 29 -22.50 19.57 2.28
CA ALA A 29 -23.05 18.60 3.23
C ALA A 29 -22.99 19.02 4.72
N THR A 30 -22.09 19.94 5.09
CA THR A 30 -21.94 20.37 6.49
C THR A 30 -23.11 21.24 6.95
N ASN A 31 -23.57 22.16 6.11
CA ASN A 31 -24.70 23.03 6.42
C ASN A 31 -26.02 22.24 6.44
N LEU A 32 -26.24 21.40 5.42
CA LEU A 32 -27.42 20.53 5.34
C LEU A 32 -27.51 19.59 6.56
N LEU A 33 -26.37 19.06 7.02
CA LEU A 33 -26.31 18.23 8.22
C LEU A 33 -26.72 19.02 9.47
N GLN A 34 -26.24 20.24 9.62
CA GLN A 34 -26.55 21.07 10.78
C GLN A 34 -28.06 21.34 10.87
N GLU A 35 -28.69 21.70 9.75
CA GLU A 35 -30.15 21.91 9.67
C GLU A 35 -30.95 20.65 10.02
N ALA A 36 -30.52 19.49 9.49
CA ALA A 36 -31.18 18.21 9.75
C ALA A 36 -31.08 17.81 11.23
N LEU A 37 -29.92 17.98 11.86
CA LEU A 37 -29.70 17.64 13.27
C LEU A 37 -30.46 18.57 14.22
N ASP A 38 -30.49 19.88 13.93
CA ASP A 38 -31.24 20.85 14.73
C ASP A 38 -32.76 20.56 14.67
N ALA A 39 -33.28 20.22 13.47
CA ALA A 39 -34.68 19.83 13.29
C ALA A 39 -35.01 18.51 14.01
N LEU A 40 -34.13 17.50 13.90
CA LEU A 40 -34.28 16.21 14.57
C LEU A 40 -34.29 16.37 16.10
N GLN A 41 -33.38 17.19 16.64
CA GLN A 41 -33.30 17.45 18.08
C GLN A 41 -34.55 18.20 18.60
N ALA A 42 -35.05 19.18 17.84
CA ALA A 42 -36.29 19.89 18.18
C ALA A 42 -37.51 18.96 18.15
N ALA A 43 -37.61 18.08 17.15
CA ALA A 43 -38.67 17.08 17.05
C ALA A 43 -38.64 16.12 18.25
N TRP A 44 -37.46 15.62 18.60
CA TRP A 44 -37.25 14.69 19.73
C TRP A 44 -37.64 15.30 21.08
N LEU A 45 -37.43 16.59 21.28
CA LEU A 45 -37.85 17.30 22.50
C LEU A 45 -39.37 17.52 22.58
N SER A 46 -40.05 17.57 21.43
CA SER A 46 -41.50 17.79 21.34
C SER A 46 -42.32 16.50 21.38
N ALA A 47 -41.73 15.40 20.92
CA ALA A 47 -42.33 14.08 20.96
C ALA A 47 -42.18 13.50 22.38
N SER A 48 -43.29 13.40 23.11
CA SER A 48 -43.36 12.59 24.34
C SER A 48 -43.32 11.11 23.94
N ILE A 49 -42.16 10.63 23.48
CA ILE A 49 -41.97 9.23 23.08
C ILE A 49 -41.85 8.40 24.36
N ALA A 50 -42.98 7.88 24.83
CA ALA A 50 -43.03 6.97 25.96
C ALA A 50 -43.31 5.54 25.46
N GLY A 51 -42.27 4.71 25.39
CA GLY A 51 -42.38 3.25 25.47
C GLY A 51 -42.85 2.48 24.23
N THR A 52 -42.60 2.97 23.01
CA THR A 52 -42.87 2.22 21.77
C THR A 52 -41.65 2.25 20.86
N ALA A 53 -41.45 1.18 20.08
CA ALA A 53 -40.34 1.02 19.13
C ALA A 53 -40.08 2.30 18.33
N VAL A 54 -38.80 2.65 18.15
CA VAL A 54 -38.39 3.83 17.38
C VAL A 54 -38.09 3.39 15.95
N GLU A 55 -38.84 3.95 14.99
CA GLU A 55 -38.62 3.76 13.55
C GLU A 55 -38.03 5.03 12.93
N LEU A 56 -36.88 4.87 12.24
CA LEU A 56 -36.22 5.93 11.49
C LEU A 56 -36.16 5.55 10.02
N ASP A 57 -36.85 6.31 9.16
CA ASP A 57 -36.75 6.16 7.70
C ASP A 57 -35.79 7.21 7.14
N LEU A 58 -34.80 6.77 6.36
CA LEU A 58 -33.87 7.63 5.64
C LEU A 58 -33.91 7.30 4.16
N ALA A 59 -34.38 8.24 3.34
CA ALA A 59 -34.39 8.08 1.89
C ALA A 59 -33.47 9.10 1.22
N ILE A 60 -32.65 8.63 0.27
CA ILE A 60 -31.78 9.49 -0.54
C ILE A 60 -32.26 9.42 -1.98
N ASP A 61 -32.69 10.56 -2.53
CA ASP A 61 -33.08 10.70 -3.93
C ASP A 61 -32.04 11.57 -4.69
N PRO A 62 -31.19 10.95 -5.51
CA PRO A 62 -30.20 11.66 -6.32
C PRO A 62 -30.80 12.34 -7.56
N VAL A 63 -32.04 12.03 -7.95
CA VAL A 63 -32.72 12.62 -9.11
C VAL A 63 -33.45 13.90 -8.71
N LEU A 64 -34.15 13.86 -7.57
CA LEU A 64 -34.80 15.04 -7.00
C LEU A 64 -33.84 15.90 -6.17
N HIS A 65 -32.62 15.42 -5.94
CA HIS A 65 -31.63 16.01 -5.04
C HIS A 65 -32.20 16.29 -3.64
N GLN A 66 -32.84 15.27 -3.07
CA GLN A 66 -33.52 15.35 -1.77
C GLN A 66 -33.03 14.25 -0.83
N ILE A 67 -32.97 14.59 0.45
CA ILE A 67 -32.91 13.62 1.55
C ILE A 67 -34.20 13.75 2.35
N VAL A 68 -34.83 12.62 2.62
CA VAL A 68 -36.00 12.52 3.49
C VAL A 68 -35.60 11.80 4.77
N ILE A 69 -35.96 12.37 5.90
CA ILE A 69 -35.78 11.79 7.24
C ILE A 69 -37.17 11.72 7.87
N GLN A 70 -37.63 10.53 8.24
CA GLN A 70 -38.89 10.35 8.94
C GLN A 70 -38.63 9.67 10.29
N LEU A 71 -39.26 10.18 11.35
CA LEU A 71 -39.16 9.64 12.70
C LEU A 71 -40.57 9.33 13.19
N ASP A 72 -40.91 8.04 13.25
CA ASP A 72 -42.27 7.54 13.44
C ASP A 72 -43.29 8.12 12.41
N PRO A 73 -44.54 7.66 12.34
CA PRO A 73 -45.52 8.19 11.36
C PRO A 73 -45.88 9.68 11.55
N GLY A 74 -45.40 10.32 12.63
CA GLY A 74 -45.80 11.66 13.05
C GLY A 74 -44.89 12.81 12.60
N TRP A 75 -43.64 12.54 12.21
CA TRP A 75 -42.67 13.58 11.86
C TRP A 75 -41.86 13.24 10.61
N HIS A 76 -41.76 14.20 9.67
CA HIS A 76 -40.91 14.09 8.49
C HIS A 76 -40.14 15.40 8.27
N TRP A 77 -38.94 15.27 7.72
CA TRP A 77 -38.07 16.35 7.28
C TRP A 77 -37.57 16.05 5.87
N VAL A 78 -37.52 17.09 5.03
CA VAL A 78 -37.01 17.01 3.66
C VAL A 78 -35.99 18.11 3.45
N GLY A 79 -34.77 17.73 3.10
CA GLY A 79 -33.69 18.65 2.74
C GLY A 79 -33.35 18.52 1.26
N ALA A 80 -33.36 19.64 0.54
CA ALA A 80 -32.87 19.69 -0.84
C ALA A 80 -31.37 20.04 -0.87
N TYR A 81 -30.62 19.49 -1.82
CA TYR A 81 -29.21 19.79 -2.01
C TYR A 81 -28.86 20.11 -3.46
N GLU A 82 -27.73 20.79 -3.69
CA GLU A 82 -27.18 20.97 -5.03
C GLU A 82 -26.23 19.80 -5.35
N ALA A 83 -26.33 19.24 -6.55
CA ALA A 83 -25.47 18.17 -7.01
C ALA A 83 -24.15 18.66 -7.62
N HIS A 84 -23.09 17.87 -7.46
CA HIS A 84 -21.86 18.06 -8.23
C HIS A 84 -22.12 17.87 -9.74
N THR A 85 -21.65 18.82 -10.57
CA THR A 85 -22.10 19.04 -11.97
C THR A 85 -21.58 18.04 -13.02
N GLU A 86 -21.20 16.81 -12.65
CA GLU A 86 -20.70 15.80 -13.60
C GLU A 86 -21.60 14.56 -13.58
N VAL A 87 -22.52 14.48 -14.55
CA VAL A 87 -23.30 13.28 -14.85
C VAL A 87 -22.72 12.67 -16.13
N GLU A 88 -21.82 11.69 -16.01
CA GLU A 88 -21.43 10.82 -17.13
C GLU A 88 -22.31 9.57 -17.14
N GLU A 89 -23.04 9.37 -18.24
CA GLU A 89 -23.79 8.15 -18.54
C GLU A 89 -22.84 6.94 -18.64
N ARG A 90 -22.98 6.01 -17.70
CA ARG A 90 -22.26 4.73 -17.67
C ARG A 90 -22.85 3.72 -18.66
N GLN A 91 -21.96 3.08 -19.44
CA GLN A 91 -22.21 1.80 -20.10
C GLN A 91 -21.78 0.64 -19.20
N LEU A 92 -22.47 -0.48 -19.35
CA LEU A 92 -22.40 -1.59 -18.39
C LEU A 92 -21.26 -2.57 -18.66
N PRO A 93 -20.72 -3.22 -17.61
CA PRO A 93 -19.65 -4.17 -17.74
C PRO A 93 -20.13 -5.51 -18.30
N ALA A 94 -19.27 -6.17 -19.08
CA ALA A 94 -19.42 -7.58 -19.44
C ALA A 94 -18.95 -8.49 -18.30
N GLU A 95 -19.69 -9.59 -18.11
CA GLU A 95 -19.42 -10.73 -17.22
C GLU A 95 -17.94 -11.13 -17.12
N ASP A 96 -17.36 -11.14 -15.91
CA ASP A 96 -16.29 -12.08 -15.58
C ASP A 96 -16.05 -12.32 -14.06
N ALA A 97 -16.32 -13.58 -13.65
CA ALA A 97 -15.53 -14.42 -12.73
C ALA A 97 -15.25 -14.04 -11.24
N SER A 98 -16.17 -13.37 -10.52
CA SER A 98 -16.10 -13.23 -9.04
C SER A 98 -17.11 -14.09 -8.25
N LEU A 99 -17.96 -14.87 -8.93
CA LEU A 99 -19.08 -15.59 -8.33
C LEU A 99 -18.68 -16.44 -7.10
N GLY A 100 -19.20 -16.06 -5.92
CA GLY A 100 -19.29 -16.91 -4.74
C GLY A 100 -18.30 -16.66 -3.58
N VAL A 101 -17.36 -15.71 -3.67
CA VAL A 101 -16.47 -15.40 -2.52
C VAL A 101 -17.16 -14.49 -1.50
N GLY A 102 -17.90 -13.47 -1.95
CA GLY A 102 -18.65 -12.56 -1.09
C GLY A 102 -19.70 -13.30 -0.24
N LEU A 103 -20.50 -14.18 -0.86
CA LEU A 103 -21.53 -14.95 -0.15
C LEU A 103 -20.95 -15.89 0.93
N PHE A 104 -19.75 -16.42 0.74
CA PHE A 104 -19.07 -17.21 1.77
C PHE A 104 -18.73 -16.37 3.01
N LEU A 105 -18.20 -15.15 2.79
CA LEU A 105 -17.92 -14.23 3.89
C LEU A 105 -19.20 -13.90 4.65
N VAL A 106 -20.29 -13.62 3.94
CA VAL A 106 -21.61 -13.35 4.53
C VAL A 106 -22.09 -14.51 5.40
N ARG A 107 -22.03 -15.76 4.91
CA ARG A 107 -22.42 -16.97 5.67
C ARG A 107 -21.52 -17.28 6.87
N ARG A 108 -20.29 -16.77 6.90
CA ARG A 108 -19.37 -16.93 8.05
C ARG A 108 -19.58 -15.86 9.11
N VAL A 109 -19.95 -14.67 8.68
CA VAL A 109 -20.22 -13.54 9.58
C VAL A 109 -21.61 -13.69 10.19
N MET A 110 -22.63 -13.95 9.38
CA MET A 110 -24.05 -14.03 9.80
C MET A 110 -24.42 -15.46 10.20
N ASP A 111 -25.25 -15.61 11.23
CA ASP A 111 -25.64 -16.93 11.73
C ASP A 111 -26.75 -17.57 10.87
N ARG A 112 -27.58 -16.75 10.23
CA ARG A 112 -28.60 -17.19 9.26
C ARG A 112 -28.63 -16.23 8.07
N VAL A 113 -28.66 -16.78 6.86
CA VAL A 113 -28.70 -16.05 5.59
C VAL A 113 -29.77 -16.69 4.72
N GLU A 114 -30.79 -15.92 4.37
CA GLU A 114 -31.90 -16.35 3.52
C GLU A 114 -32.00 -15.45 2.30
N TYR A 115 -32.33 -16.03 1.16
CA TYR A 115 -32.59 -15.30 -0.07
C TYR A 115 -33.91 -15.77 -0.66
N PHE A 116 -34.77 -14.82 -1.00
CA PHE A 116 -36.07 -15.03 -1.60
C PHE A 116 -36.03 -14.43 -3.02
N PRO A 117 -35.74 -15.22 -4.06
CA PRO A 117 -35.68 -14.74 -5.43
C PRO A 117 -37.08 -14.43 -5.93
N GLN A 118 -37.30 -13.17 -6.34
CA GLN A 118 -38.51 -12.75 -7.04
C GLN A 118 -38.11 -11.59 -7.97
N PRO A 119 -38.17 -11.75 -9.30
CA PRO A 119 -37.86 -10.66 -10.24
C PRO A 119 -38.67 -9.40 -9.88
N GLY A 120 -37.99 -8.26 -9.70
CA GLY A 120 -38.59 -7.00 -9.28
C GLY A 120 -38.95 -6.89 -7.80
N ALA A 121 -38.66 -7.91 -6.98
CA ALA A 121 -38.91 -7.92 -5.54
C ALA A 121 -37.97 -8.89 -4.80
N ASN A 122 -36.70 -8.95 -5.20
CA ASN A 122 -35.71 -9.81 -4.57
C ASN A 122 -35.53 -9.41 -3.11
N ARG A 123 -35.39 -10.39 -2.22
CA ARG A 123 -35.22 -10.12 -0.79
C ARG A 123 -34.11 -10.95 -0.17
N TRP A 124 -33.22 -10.31 0.57
CA TRP A 124 -32.25 -10.98 1.42
C TRP A 124 -32.58 -10.75 2.88
N ARG A 125 -32.37 -11.77 3.71
CA ARG A 125 -32.46 -11.67 5.17
C ARG A 125 -31.22 -12.25 5.81
N LEU A 126 -30.51 -11.41 6.56
CA LEU A 126 -29.32 -11.76 7.30
C LEU A 126 -29.63 -11.60 8.79
N CYS A 127 -29.30 -12.59 9.60
CA CYS A 127 -29.49 -12.52 11.04
C CYS A 127 -28.20 -12.90 11.78
N LYS A 128 -27.84 -12.09 12.78
CA LYS A 128 -26.71 -12.32 13.67
C LYS A 128 -27.18 -12.29 15.13
N ARG A 129 -26.80 -13.29 15.92
CA ARG A 129 -27.01 -13.28 17.38
C ARG A 129 -25.91 -12.48 18.04
N LEU A 130 -26.30 -11.56 18.91
CA LEU A 130 -25.42 -10.65 19.64
C LEU A 130 -25.82 -10.63 21.12
N ASP A 131 -24.84 -10.66 22.02
CA ASP A 131 -25.08 -10.59 23.46
C ASP A 131 -25.20 -9.13 23.91
N PHE A 132 -26.42 -8.66 24.11
CA PHE A 132 -26.76 -7.35 24.65
C PHE A 132 -27.00 -7.37 26.17
N SER A 133 -26.69 -8.47 26.88
CA SER A 133 -26.94 -8.56 28.33
C SER A 133 -26.07 -7.63 29.20
N ARG A 134 -25.03 -7.02 28.61
CA ARG A 134 -24.11 -6.09 29.29
C ARG A 134 -24.52 -4.62 29.18
N THR A 135 -25.51 -4.29 28.37
CA THR A 135 -25.96 -2.92 28.16
C THR A 135 -27.05 -2.52 29.13
N THR A 136 -27.01 -1.29 29.63
CA THR A 136 -28.15 -0.61 30.29
C THR A 136 -29.25 -0.24 29.27
N ASP A 137 -29.47 -1.07 28.25
CA ASP A 137 -30.45 -0.82 27.20
C ASP A 137 -31.84 -1.20 27.71
N THR A 138 -32.80 -0.31 27.44
CA THR A 138 -34.23 -0.58 27.52
C THR A 138 -34.59 -1.77 26.61
N GLU A 139 -35.63 -2.56 26.93
CA GLU A 139 -36.13 -3.69 26.12
C GLU A 139 -36.74 -3.25 24.75
N GLU A 140 -36.28 -2.13 24.20
CA GLU A 140 -36.85 -1.49 23.02
C GLU A 140 -36.21 -2.03 21.72
N ILE A 141 -37.07 -2.53 20.83
CA ILE A 141 -36.68 -2.87 19.46
C ILE A 141 -36.44 -1.57 18.69
N ARG A 142 -35.32 -1.52 17.95
CA ARG A 142 -34.94 -0.36 17.14
C ARG A 142 -34.84 -0.76 15.69
N THR A 143 -35.51 -0.01 14.82
CA THR A 143 -35.53 -0.29 13.38
C THR A 143 -35.13 0.95 12.60
N ILE A 144 -34.21 0.79 11.66
CA ILE A 144 -33.82 1.81 10.69
C ILE A 144 -34.14 1.31 9.30
N HIS A 145 -34.95 2.07 8.57
CA HIS A 145 -35.20 1.84 7.16
C HIS A 145 -34.35 2.81 6.34
N LEU A 146 -33.60 2.27 5.40
CA LEU A 146 -32.78 3.02 4.46
C LEU A 146 -33.32 2.75 3.07
N ASP A 147 -33.55 3.80 2.30
CA ASP A 147 -33.88 3.67 0.89
C ASP A 147 -32.86 4.44 0.06
N ILE A 148 -31.92 3.68 -0.52
CA ILE A 148 -30.73 4.21 -1.17
C ILE A 148 -30.66 3.83 -2.65
N PRO A 149 -29.97 4.64 -3.48
CA PRO A 149 -29.68 4.26 -4.85
C PRO A 149 -28.84 2.99 -4.93
N ALA A 150 -29.18 2.10 -5.86
CA ALA A 150 -28.46 0.85 -6.14
C ALA A 150 -27.14 1.12 -6.88
N CYS A 151 -26.20 1.81 -6.24
CA CYS A 151 -24.85 1.99 -6.76
C CYS A 151 -23.78 2.00 -5.67
N TYR A 152 -22.55 1.63 -6.02
CA TYR A 152 -21.45 1.44 -5.07
C TYR A 152 -21.15 2.67 -4.20
N ARG A 153 -21.43 3.88 -4.71
CA ARG A 153 -21.08 5.14 -4.04
C ARG A 153 -21.90 5.38 -2.75
N TYR A 154 -23.10 4.81 -2.63
CA TYR A 154 -23.98 4.98 -1.45
C TYR A 154 -23.86 3.85 -0.42
N LEU A 155 -23.11 2.78 -0.70
CA LEU A 155 -22.98 1.64 0.21
C LEU A 155 -22.33 2.00 1.56
N ASN A 156 -21.52 3.06 1.59
CA ASN A 156 -20.89 3.56 2.82
C ASN A 156 -21.91 4.15 3.81
N VAL A 157 -23.09 4.58 3.34
CA VAL A 157 -24.17 5.10 4.21
C VAL A 157 -24.68 4.00 5.14
N VAL A 158 -24.90 2.80 4.60
CA VAL A 158 -25.37 1.63 5.36
C VAL A 158 -24.37 1.23 6.44
N GLY A 159 -23.08 1.31 6.12
CA GLY A 159 -22.00 0.98 7.06
C GLY A 159 -21.99 1.87 8.31
N GLU A 160 -22.15 3.19 8.13
CA GLU A 160 -22.23 4.15 9.24
C GLU A 160 -23.49 3.93 10.10
N CYS A 161 -24.63 3.56 9.49
CA CYS A 161 -25.85 3.24 10.24
C CYS A 161 -25.69 1.98 11.10
N ILE A 162 -25.05 0.93 10.56
CA ILE A 162 -24.71 -0.28 11.32
C ILE A 162 -23.74 0.05 12.46
N ALA A 163 -22.72 0.88 12.21
CA ALA A 163 -21.78 1.35 13.23
C ALA A 163 -22.50 2.07 14.37
N ALA A 164 -23.46 2.94 14.04
CA ALA A 164 -24.26 3.67 15.00
C ALA A 164 -25.17 2.75 15.84
N MET A 165 -25.75 1.70 15.23
CA MET A 165 -26.61 0.74 15.95
C MET A 165 -25.82 -0.26 16.81
N LEU A 166 -24.55 -0.51 16.51
CA LEU A 166 -23.67 -1.46 17.19
C LEU A 166 -22.34 -0.82 17.66
N PRO A 167 -22.38 0.18 18.56
CA PRO A 167 -21.18 0.92 18.95
C PRO A 167 -20.24 0.15 19.90
N GLU A 168 -20.73 -0.90 20.57
CA GLU A 168 -19.99 -1.57 21.65
C GLU A 168 -19.08 -2.73 21.20
N ASP A 169 -19.24 -3.19 19.96
CA ASP A 169 -18.43 -4.27 19.37
C ASP A 169 -18.00 -3.89 17.95
N GLU A 170 -16.95 -3.07 17.86
CA GLU A 170 -16.40 -2.55 16.61
C GLU A 170 -15.93 -3.68 15.66
N GLN A 171 -15.49 -4.82 16.21
CA GLN A 171 -15.07 -5.97 15.41
C GLN A 171 -16.27 -6.66 14.77
N THR A 172 -17.33 -6.93 15.55
CA THR A 172 -18.55 -7.55 15.02
C THR A 172 -19.32 -6.59 14.13
N SER A 173 -19.38 -5.31 14.49
CA SER A 173 -19.93 -4.24 13.65
C SER A 173 -19.22 -4.16 12.31
N GLY A 174 -17.88 -4.09 12.28
CA GLY A 174 -17.12 -4.09 11.03
C GLY A 174 -17.29 -5.37 10.20
N ALA A 175 -17.44 -6.53 10.84
CA ALA A 175 -17.72 -7.78 10.14
C ALA A 175 -19.12 -7.78 9.50
N ILE A 176 -20.14 -7.32 10.24
CA ILE A 176 -21.51 -7.18 9.73
C ILE A 176 -21.55 -6.16 8.58
N GLN A 177 -20.88 -5.01 8.72
CA GLN A 177 -20.76 -4.00 7.66
C GLN A 177 -20.18 -4.62 6.37
N LEU A 178 -19.11 -5.40 6.49
CA LEU A 178 -18.51 -6.08 5.34
C LEU A 178 -19.48 -7.09 4.70
N ALA A 179 -20.22 -7.87 5.50
CA ALA A 179 -21.22 -8.80 4.99
C ALA A 179 -22.37 -8.08 4.26
N VAL A 180 -22.87 -6.98 4.81
CA VAL A 180 -23.93 -6.18 4.19
C VAL A 180 -23.43 -5.50 2.92
N HIS A 181 -22.19 -4.99 2.92
CA HIS A 181 -21.57 -4.39 1.73
C HIS A 181 -21.45 -5.38 0.58
N GLU A 182 -21.04 -6.62 0.87
CA GLU A 182 -20.98 -7.71 -0.10
C GLU A 182 -22.37 -8.05 -0.67
N ILE A 183 -23.42 -8.14 0.16
CA ILE A 183 -24.78 -8.39 -0.34
C ILE A 183 -25.26 -7.25 -1.24
N CYS A 184 -25.08 -5.99 -0.83
CA CYS A 184 -25.52 -4.85 -1.63
C CYS A 184 -24.74 -4.76 -2.94
N THR A 185 -23.43 -5.07 -2.93
CA THR A 185 -22.61 -5.19 -4.14
C THR A 185 -23.17 -6.24 -5.09
N ASN A 186 -23.50 -7.43 -4.58
CA ASN A 186 -24.10 -8.47 -5.42
C ASN A 186 -25.48 -8.07 -5.97
N ILE A 187 -26.30 -7.34 -5.20
CA ILE A 187 -27.58 -6.79 -5.70
C ILE A 187 -27.34 -5.83 -6.87
N VAL A 188 -26.39 -4.89 -6.72
CA VAL A 188 -26.04 -3.94 -7.80
C VAL A 188 -25.53 -4.67 -9.03
N GLU A 189 -24.66 -5.67 -8.87
CA GLU A 189 -24.04 -6.42 -9.97
C GLU A 189 -25.04 -7.32 -10.71
N HIS A 190 -25.94 -7.99 -9.97
CA HIS A 190 -26.75 -9.06 -10.54
C HIS A 190 -28.22 -8.70 -10.76
N ALA A 191 -28.80 -7.82 -9.93
CA ALA A 191 -30.20 -7.46 -10.06
C ALA A 191 -30.43 -6.30 -11.06
N TYR A 192 -29.43 -5.44 -11.26
CA TYR A 192 -29.51 -4.20 -12.04
C TYR A 192 -28.55 -4.15 -13.26
N TYR A 193 -28.25 -5.31 -13.85
CA TYR A 193 -27.24 -5.58 -14.88
C TYR A 193 -27.19 -4.64 -16.11
N ALA A 194 -28.17 -3.77 -16.32
CA ALA A 194 -28.12 -2.77 -17.40
C ALA A 194 -28.98 -1.50 -17.23
N ASP A 195 -29.76 -1.38 -16.16
CA ASP A 195 -30.87 -0.44 -16.15
C ASP A 195 -30.60 0.78 -15.25
N HIS A 196 -31.24 1.89 -15.64
CA HIS A 196 -31.44 3.14 -14.90
C HIS A 196 -31.54 2.97 -13.36
N PRO A 197 -31.22 4.01 -12.55
CA PRO A 197 -30.84 3.84 -11.14
C PRO A 197 -31.90 3.07 -10.34
N GLY A 198 -31.57 1.81 -10.01
CA GLY A 198 -32.35 0.98 -9.11
C GLY A 198 -32.36 1.50 -7.68
N ARG A 199 -33.23 0.92 -6.84
CA ARG A 199 -33.36 1.25 -5.41
C ARG A 199 -33.07 0.01 -4.57
N ILE A 200 -32.41 0.19 -3.43
CA ILE A 200 -32.25 -0.86 -2.43
C ILE A 200 -32.87 -0.34 -1.14
N GLU A 201 -34.00 -0.95 -0.77
CA GLU A 201 -34.60 -0.78 0.54
C GLU A 201 -33.85 -1.70 1.51
N ILE A 202 -33.38 -1.16 2.63
CA ILE A 202 -32.61 -1.89 3.64
C ILE A 202 -33.23 -1.62 5.00
N THR A 203 -33.65 -2.66 5.69
CA THR A 203 -34.16 -2.59 7.06
C THR A 203 -33.12 -3.17 8.01
N LEU A 204 -32.64 -2.36 8.94
CA LEU A 204 -31.74 -2.75 10.02
C LEU A 204 -32.55 -2.83 11.32
N THR A 205 -32.62 -4.00 11.94
CA THR A 205 -33.35 -4.21 13.18
C THR A 205 -32.41 -4.70 14.26
N ARG A 206 -32.34 -3.97 15.38
CA ARG A 206 -31.69 -4.41 16.61
C ARG A 206 -32.77 -4.83 17.60
N ASP A 207 -32.74 -6.10 17.98
CA ASP A 207 -33.69 -6.70 18.92
C ASP A 207 -32.95 -7.17 20.19
N PRO A 208 -33.02 -6.38 21.28
CA PRO A 208 -32.44 -6.75 22.57
C PRO A 208 -33.12 -7.94 23.24
N VAL A 209 -34.37 -8.26 22.92
CA VAL A 209 -35.14 -9.35 23.54
C VAL A 209 -34.69 -10.69 22.97
N GLU A 210 -34.67 -10.79 21.64
CA GLU A 210 -34.22 -12.00 20.93
C GLU A 210 -32.68 -12.09 20.80
N GLN A 211 -31.97 -11.05 21.25
CA GLN A 211 -30.51 -10.97 21.20
C GLN A 211 -30.01 -11.09 19.75
N THR A 212 -30.66 -10.36 18.83
CA THR A 212 -30.33 -10.40 17.39
C THR A 212 -30.15 -9.03 16.75
N PHE A 213 -29.34 -9.01 15.70
CA PHE A 213 -29.27 -7.94 14.72
C PHE A 213 -29.63 -8.51 13.36
N GLN A 214 -30.70 -7.99 12.77
CA GLN A 214 -31.22 -8.42 11.49
C GLN A 214 -30.99 -7.33 10.44
N VAL A 215 -30.55 -7.75 9.25
CA VAL A 215 -30.46 -6.91 8.07
C VAL A 215 -31.32 -7.55 7.00
N GLU A 216 -32.29 -6.80 6.52
CA GLU A 216 -33.15 -7.21 5.44
C GLU A 216 -32.99 -6.26 4.27
N THR A 217 -32.84 -6.79 3.06
CA THR A 217 -32.79 -5.96 1.85
C THR A 217 -33.92 -6.34 0.93
N ARG A 218 -34.45 -5.36 0.21
CA ARG A 218 -35.39 -5.54 -0.88
C ARG A 218 -34.97 -4.67 -2.06
N ASP A 219 -34.97 -5.26 -3.24
CA ASP A 219 -34.64 -4.55 -4.48
C ASP A 219 -35.69 -4.78 -5.56
N THR A 220 -35.77 -3.82 -6.49
CA THR A 220 -36.67 -3.81 -7.64
C THR A 220 -35.99 -4.28 -8.93
N GLY A 221 -34.82 -4.93 -8.84
CA GLY A 221 -34.06 -5.38 -10.00
C GLY A 221 -34.77 -6.49 -10.77
N GLY A 222 -34.73 -6.41 -12.10
CA GLY A 222 -35.44 -7.35 -12.99
C GLY A 222 -34.86 -8.77 -13.02
N HIS A 223 -33.67 -8.97 -12.44
CA HIS A 223 -32.95 -10.24 -12.44
C HIS A 223 -32.83 -10.81 -11.03
N THR A 224 -32.90 -12.14 -10.92
CA THR A 224 -32.68 -12.87 -9.66
C THR A 224 -31.26 -13.42 -9.61
N PHE A 225 -30.70 -13.48 -8.40
CA PHE A 225 -29.40 -14.08 -8.17
C PHE A 225 -29.51 -15.61 -8.12
N ASP A 226 -28.97 -16.32 -9.11
CA ASP A 226 -29.02 -17.78 -9.12
C ASP A 226 -27.96 -18.37 -8.18
N LEU A 227 -28.40 -18.75 -6.97
CA LEU A 227 -27.55 -19.41 -5.97
C LEU A 227 -27.01 -20.77 -6.43
N SER A 228 -27.63 -21.41 -7.43
CA SER A 228 -27.18 -22.72 -7.95
C SER A 228 -25.94 -22.61 -8.84
N LEU A 229 -25.65 -21.41 -9.38
CA LEU A 229 -24.41 -21.11 -10.10
C LEU A 229 -23.21 -20.95 -9.15
N ILE A 230 -23.44 -20.90 -7.84
CA ILE A 230 -22.40 -20.91 -6.82
C ILE A 230 -22.16 -22.37 -6.44
N PRO A 231 -20.98 -22.97 -6.78
CA PRO A 231 -20.69 -24.33 -6.34
C PRO A 231 -20.79 -24.40 -4.81
N ASP A 232 -21.38 -25.48 -4.27
CA ASP A 232 -21.34 -25.80 -2.85
C ASP A 232 -19.89 -26.04 -2.44
N ARG A 233 -19.20 -24.96 -2.09
CA ARG A 233 -17.74 -24.91 -1.86
C ARG A 233 -17.30 -25.59 -0.55
N PHE A 234 -18.15 -26.40 0.09
CA PHE A 234 -17.91 -27.02 1.40
C PHE A 234 -18.37 -28.49 1.52
N ASP A 235 -18.28 -29.26 0.43
CA ASP A 235 -17.96 -30.69 0.60
C ASP A 235 -16.53 -30.78 1.18
N LEU A 236 -16.30 -31.57 2.23
CA LEU A 236 -15.02 -31.70 2.92
C LEU A 236 -13.89 -32.24 2.00
N ALA A 237 -14.25 -32.69 0.79
CA ALA A 237 -13.35 -33.10 -0.28
C ALA A 237 -12.93 -31.96 -1.24
N ALA A 238 -13.48 -30.74 -1.13
CA ALA A 238 -13.21 -29.67 -2.08
C ALA A 238 -11.82 -29.02 -1.89
N PRO A 239 -11.08 -28.72 -2.98
CA PRO A 239 -9.74 -28.14 -2.89
C PRO A 239 -9.76 -26.70 -2.37
N THR A 240 -8.82 -26.39 -1.49
CA THR A 240 -8.63 -25.05 -0.89
C THR A 240 -8.33 -23.98 -1.94
N LEU A 241 -9.32 -23.15 -2.29
CA LEU A 241 -9.13 -22.03 -3.21
C LEU A 241 -8.55 -20.82 -2.47
N ARG A 242 -7.25 -20.60 -2.65
CA ARG A 242 -6.52 -19.39 -2.25
C ARG A 242 -7.12 -18.20 -3.01
N SER A 243 -7.46 -17.10 -2.33
CA SER A 243 -8.06 -15.95 -3.01
C SER A 243 -7.15 -15.45 -4.14
N PRO A 244 -7.68 -14.98 -5.29
CA PRO A 244 -6.87 -14.54 -6.43
C PRO A 244 -5.89 -13.42 -6.07
N LEU A 245 -6.28 -12.53 -5.14
CA LEU A 245 -5.41 -11.47 -4.61
C LEU A 245 -4.30 -12.02 -3.71
N LEU A 246 -4.60 -12.99 -2.84
CA LEU A 246 -3.58 -13.63 -2.00
C LEU A 246 -2.62 -14.47 -2.87
N THR A 247 -3.16 -15.15 -3.89
CA THR A 247 -2.38 -15.94 -4.87
C THR A 247 -1.51 -15.04 -5.74
N GLY A 248 -2.05 -13.92 -6.24
CA GLY A 248 -1.31 -12.95 -7.04
C GLY A 248 -0.24 -12.21 -6.25
N SER A 249 -0.53 -11.80 -5.02
CA SER A 249 0.42 -11.14 -4.12
C SER A 249 1.51 -12.11 -3.65
N LEU A 250 1.16 -13.36 -3.34
CA LEU A 250 2.11 -14.42 -3.02
C LEU A 250 3.01 -14.75 -4.22
N LEU A 251 2.44 -14.81 -5.42
CA LEU A 251 3.20 -14.99 -6.66
C LEU A 251 4.19 -13.85 -6.87
N LEU A 252 3.77 -12.60 -6.67
CA LEU A 252 4.66 -11.45 -6.77
C LEU A 252 5.76 -11.49 -5.69
N PHE A 253 5.44 -11.90 -4.47
CA PHE A 253 6.41 -12.08 -3.39
C PHE A 253 7.46 -13.12 -3.75
N ILE A 254 7.04 -14.33 -4.15
CA ILE A 254 7.94 -15.40 -4.59
C ILE A 254 8.79 -14.94 -5.79
N SER A 255 8.16 -14.27 -6.75
CA SER A 255 8.86 -13.70 -7.90
C SER A 255 9.89 -12.67 -7.48
N ALA A 256 9.58 -11.77 -6.55
CA ALA A 256 10.50 -10.76 -6.05
C ALA A 256 11.69 -11.42 -5.32
N THR A 257 11.46 -12.46 -4.53
CA THR A 257 12.53 -13.24 -3.89
C THR A 257 13.45 -13.87 -4.94
N LEU A 258 12.88 -14.49 -5.98
CA LEU A 258 13.66 -15.11 -7.05
C LEU A 258 14.47 -14.08 -7.86
N VAL A 259 13.88 -12.92 -8.17
CA VAL A 259 14.56 -11.80 -8.83
C VAL A 259 15.74 -11.30 -7.99
N ASN A 260 15.56 -11.15 -6.68
CA ASN A 260 16.65 -10.74 -5.78
C ASN A 260 17.77 -11.77 -5.70
N GLY A 261 17.44 -13.06 -5.58
CA GLY A 261 18.43 -14.14 -5.66
C GLY A 261 19.18 -14.12 -7.00
N GLY A 262 18.46 -13.83 -8.07
CA GLY A 262 19.00 -13.58 -9.39
C GLY A 262 19.99 -12.44 -9.50
N ASN A 263 19.64 -11.29 -8.94
CA ASN A 263 20.51 -10.12 -8.88
C ASN A 263 21.76 -10.41 -8.06
N TYR A 264 21.65 -11.23 -7.01
CA TYR A 264 22.80 -11.68 -6.23
C TYR A 264 23.71 -12.61 -7.06
N LEU A 265 23.12 -13.59 -7.75
CA LEU A 265 23.83 -14.50 -8.65
C LEU A 265 24.53 -13.74 -9.78
N PHE A 266 23.87 -12.74 -10.37
CA PHE A 266 24.44 -11.84 -11.37
C PHE A 266 25.72 -11.18 -10.88
N ASN A 267 25.67 -10.54 -9.70
CA ASN A 267 26.85 -9.86 -9.14
C ASN A 267 27.96 -10.85 -8.76
N LEU A 268 27.61 -12.02 -8.23
CA LEU A 268 28.57 -13.05 -7.85
C LEU A 268 29.31 -13.62 -9.07
N LEU A 269 28.60 -13.98 -10.14
CA LEU A 269 29.20 -14.53 -11.35
C LEU A 269 30.12 -13.49 -12.02
N LEU A 270 29.64 -12.25 -12.18
CA LEU A 270 30.43 -11.21 -12.83
C LEU A 270 31.60 -10.73 -11.97
N GLY A 271 31.46 -10.72 -10.64
CA GLY A 271 32.58 -10.47 -9.73
C GLY A 271 33.71 -11.48 -9.90
N ARG A 272 33.36 -12.77 -10.00
CA ARG A 272 34.35 -13.84 -10.23
C ARG A 272 35.01 -13.77 -11.60
N TRP A 273 34.26 -13.44 -12.64
CA TRP A 273 34.79 -13.44 -14.02
C TRP A 273 35.61 -12.19 -14.35
N LEU A 274 35.22 -11.03 -13.82
CA LEU A 274 35.87 -9.75 -14.14
C LEU A 274 37.05 -9.43 -13.20
N GLY A 275 37.07 -10.02 -12.00
CA GLY A 275 38.02 -9.68 -10.93
C GLY A 275 37.72 -8.32 -10.28
N PRO A 276 38.39 -7.97 -9.15
CA PRO A 276 37.99 -6.83 -8.32
C PRO A 276 38.00 -5.49 -9.07
N ALA A 277 39.06 -5.15 -9.80
CA ALA A 277 39.18 -3.85 -10.49
C ALA A 277 38.05 -3.60 -11.50
N SER A 278 37.78 -4.56 -12.40
CA SER A 278 36.71 -4.44 -13.39
C SER A 278 35.32 -4.58 -12.75
N PHE A 279 35.20 -5.39 -11.70
CA PHE A 279 33.96 -5.49 -10.93
C PHE A 279 33.61 -4.17 -10.23
N ALA A 280 34.58 -3.38 -9.80
CA ALA A 280 34.34 -2.05 -9.24
C ALA A 280 33.63 -1.11 -10.23
N ASP A 281 34.06 -1.11 -11.50
CA ASP A 281 33.43 -0.33 -12.57
C ASP A 281 32.02 -0.83 -12.85
N LEU A 282 31.80 -2.16 -12.87
CA LEU A 282 30.47 -2.73 -13.02
C LEU A 282 29.56 -2.40 -11.83
N SER A 283 30.03 -2.56 -10.59
CA SER A 283 29.29 -2.27 -9.38
C SER A 283 28.91 -0.81 -9.28
N LEU A 284 29.72 0.11 -9.80
CA LEU A 284 29.35 1.51 -9.95
C LEU A 284 28.12 1.66 -10.86
N ILE A 285 28.11 1.04 -12.04
CA ILE A 285 26.95 1.11 -12.94
C ILE A 285 25.72 0.43 -12.34
N VAL A 286 25.89 -0.71 -11.65
CA VAL A 286 24.80 -1.36 -10.90
C VAL A 286 24.26 -0.43 -9.81
N THR A 287 25.13 0.33 -9.16
CA THR A 287 24.73 1.32 -8.15
C THR A 287 23.98 2.48 -8.78
N LEU A 288 24.44 3.02 -9.91
CA LEU A 288 23.70 4.04 -10.68
C LEU A 288 22.35 3.52 -11.20
N PHE A 289 22.29 2.24 -11.57
CA PHE A 289 21.05 1.56 -11.89
C PHE A 289 20.10 1.50 -10.70
N LEU A 290 20.60 1.14 -9.50
CA LEU A 290 19.80 1.20 -8.27
C LEU A 290 19.31 2.61 -8.01
N VAL A 291 20.17 3.64 -8.08
CA VAL A 291 19.76 5.06 -7.94
C VAL A 291 18.64 5.42 -8.93
N THR A 292 18.74 4.98 -10.18
CA THR A 292 17.71 5.26 -11.19
C THR A 292 16.42 4.47 -10.93
N SER A 293 16.49 3.29 -10.32
CA SER A 293 15.32 2.50 -9.91
C SER A 293 14.45 3.24 -8.90
N PHE A 294 15.04 4.03 -8.00
CA PHE A 294 14.33 4.89 -7.07
C PHE A 294 13.60 6.05 -7.76
N VAL A 295 14.22 6.69 -8.76
CA VAL A 295 13.55 7.68 -9.63
C VAL A 295 12.36 7.03 -10.34
N THR A 296 12.55 5.79 -10.81
CA THR A 296 11.50 5.00 -11.46
C THR A 296 10.36 4.69 -10.50
N MET A 297 10.63 4.36 -9.23
CA MET A 297 9.61 4.16 -8.20
C MET A 297 8.80 5.44 -7.90
N GLY A 298 9.45 6.60 -8.00
CA GLY A 298 8.78 7.90 -7.94
C GLY A 298 7.76 8.13 -9.07
N LEU A 299 7.95 7.48 -10.23
CA LEU A 299 6.97 7.49 -11.33
C LEU A 299 5.97 6.33 -11.19
N GLN A 300 6.44 5.14 -10.81
CA GLN A 300 5.64 3.92 -10.69
C GLN A 300 4.56 4.04 -9.61
N THR A 301 4.91 4.56 -8.43
CA THR A 301 4.01 4.60 -7.26
C THR A 301 2.79 5.51 -7.48
N PRO A 302 2.93 6.78 -7.94
CA PRO A 302 1.78 7.60 -8.30
C PRO A 302 0.93 6.96 -9.40
N VAL A 303 1.55 6.43 -10.46
CA VAL A 303 0.83 5.78 -11.55
C VAL A 303 0.07 4.54 -11.06
N ALA A 304 0.62 3.79 -10.10
CA ALA A 304 -0.08 2.68 -9.48
C ALA A 304 -1.28 3.14 -8.63
N ARG A 305 -1.13 4.21 -7.84
CA ARG A 305 -2.23 4.77 -7.03
C ARG A 305 -3.38 5.26 -7.91
N PHE A 306 -3.09 6.18 -8.84
CA PHE A 306 -4.12 6.73 -9.73
C PHE A 306 -4.62 5.68 -10.72
N GLY A 307 -3.76 4.76 -11.17
CA GLY A 307 -4.16 3.63 -11.98
C GLY A 307 -5.09 2.66 -11.25
N ALA A 308 -4.94 2.48 -9.93
CA ALA A 308 -5.87 1.70 -9.12
C ALA A 308 -7.22 2.39 -8.95
N LEU A 309 -7.22 3.70 -8.71
CA LEU A 309 -8.45 4.51 -8.65
C LEU A 309 -9.24 4.40 -9.96
N TYR A 310 -8.61 4.71 -11.10
CA TYR A 310 -9.27 4.61 -12.40
C TYR A 310 -9.62 3.17 -12.80
N ALA A 311 -8.89 2.17 -12.31
CA ALA A 311 -9.24 0.76 -12.56
C ALA A 311 -10.45 0.31 -11.74
N ALA A 312 -10.60 0.79 -10.49
CA ALA A 312 -11.77 0.53 -9.67
C ALA A 312 -13.03 1.17 -10.27
N ASP A 313 -12.89 2.32 -10.92
CA ASP A 313 -13.97 2.98 -11.66
C ASP A 313 -14.16 2.46 -13.11
N HIS A 314 -13.37 1.45 -13.53
CA HIS A 314 -13.33 0.92 -14.90
C HIS A 314 -13.05 1.94 -16.01
N ASP A 315 -12.46 3.09 -15.69
CA ASP A 315 -12.15 4.17 -16.63
C ASP A 315 -10.85 3.89 -17.40
N LEU A 316 -10.98 3.09 -18.48
CA LEU A 316 -9.89 2.80 -19.40
C LEU A 316 -9.35 4.04 -20.12
N GLN A 317 -10.16 5.09 -20.26
CA GLN A 317 -9.76 6.34 -20.91
C GLN A 317 -8.83 7.12 -20.00
N ALA A 318 -9.17 7.31 -18.72
CA ALA A 318 -8.28 7.92 -17.74
C ALA A 318 -6.98 7.12 -17.56
N ILE A 319 -7.03 5.79 -17.55
CA ILE A 319 -5.83 4.95 -17.53
C ILE A 319 -4.94 5.24 -18.76
N SER A 320 -5.52 5.36 -19.94
CA SER A 320 -4.80 5.69 -21.17
C SER A 320 -4.19 7.11 -21.12
N ASN A 321 -4.96 8.08 -20.63
CA ASN A 321 -4.56 9.48 -20.46
C ASN A 321 -3.37 9.58 -19.48
N LEU A 322 -3.52 8.96 -18.31
CA LEU A 322 -2.50 8.82 -17.27
C LEU A 322 -1.23 8.19 -17.84
N ARG A 323 -1.36 7.06 -18.54
CA ARG A 323 -0.24 6.37 -19.18
C ARG A 323 0.52 7.29 -20.11
N ARG A 324 -0.18 8.00 -21.01
CA ARG A 324 0.47 8.90 -21.97
C ARG A 324 1.17 10.05 -21.26
N TRP A 325 0.52 10.68 -20.30
CA TRP A 325 1.09 11.80 -19.55
C TRP A 325 2.35 11.36 -18.80
N ALA A 326 2.27 10.27 -18.03
CA ALA A 326 3.37 9.73 -17.26
C ALA A 326 4.52 9.27 -18.17
N ARG A 327 4.24 8.61 -19.30
CA ARG A 327 5.27 8.22 -20.28
C ARG A 327 5.97 9.43 -20.91
N ARG A 328 5.26 10.52 -21.19
CA ARG A 328 5.89 11.77 -21.68
C ARG A 328 6.84 12.34 -20.64
N ARG A 329 6.44 12.37 -19.36
CA ARG A 329 7.31 12.82 -18.26
C ARG A 329 8.51 11.88 -18.09
N ALA A 330 8.29 10.57 -18.11
CA ALA A 330 9.34 9.56 -18.07
C ALA A 330 10.35 9.71 -19.23
N LEU A 331 9.87 10.02 -20.44
CA LEU A 331 10.74 10.29 -21.59
C LEU A 331 11.58 11.56 -21.40
N VAL A 332 10.99 12.64 -20.88
CA VAL A 332 11.73 13.88 -20.62
C VAL A 332 12.83 13.65 -19.57
N VAL A 333 12.47 13.01 -18.45
CA VAL A 333 13.44 12.67 -17.39
C VAL A 333 14.50 11.69 -17.93
N GLY A 334 14.09 10.69 -18.71
CA GLY A 334 14.97 9.69 -19.29
C GLY A 334 15.95 10.29 -20.30
N ALA A 335 15.47 11.21 -21.15
CA ALA A 335 16.31 11.93 -22.10
C ALA A 335 17.28 12.90 -21.39
N MET A 336 16.84 13.54 -20.30
CA MET A 336 17.72 14.36 -19.46
C MET A 336 18.84 13.50 -18.85
N LEU A 337 18.50 12.38 -18.21
CA LEU A 337 19.50 11.47 -17.62
C LEU A 337 20.43 10.86 -18.66
N MET A 338 19.89 10.47 -19.82
CA MET A 338 20.68 10.03 -20.97
C MET A 338 21.68 11.11 -21.38
N THR A 339 21.24 12.36 -21.51
CA THR A 339 22.10 13.49 -21.90
C THR A 339 23.20 13.72 -20.87
N VAL A 340 22.86 13.73 -19.57
CA VAL A 340 23.80 13.92 -18.47
C VAL A 340 24.86 12.82 -18.41
N LEU A 341 24.49 11.57 -18.63
CA LEU A 341 25.43 10.44 -18.59
C LEU A 341 26.26 10.31 -19.87
N THR A 342 25.65 10.53 -21.04
CA THR A 342 26.33 10.37 -22.33
C THR A 342 27.27 11.54 -22.63
N LEU A 343 26.81 12.78 -22.52
CA LEU A 343 27.65 13.96 -22.73
C LEU A 343 28.65 14.16 -21.58
N GLY A 344 28.26 13.79 -20.36
CA GLY A 344 29.13 13.82 -19.18
C GLY A 344 30.05 12.60 -19.05
N ALA A 345 30.04 11.64 -19.97
CA ALA A 345 30.68 10.33 -19.77
C ALA A 345 32.17 10.44 -19.40
N SER A 346 32.92 11.30 -20.08
CA SER A 346 34.34 11.54 -19.78
C SER A 346 34.56 12.17 -18.40
N PHE A 347 33.67 13.09 -17.99
CA PHE A 347 33.71 13.66 -16.64
C PHE A 347 33.46 12.58 -15.59
N TRP A 348 32.42 11.77 -15.76
CA TRP A 348 32.08 10.69 -14.83
C TRP A 348 33.17 9.63 -14.75
N ALA A 349 33.79 9.29 -15.88
CA ALA A 349 34.89 8.33 -15.91
C ALA A 349 36.12 8.82 -15.14
N ASN A 350 36.49 10.08 -15.31
CA ASN A 350 37.57 10.71 -14.56
C ASN A 350 37.21 10.92 -13.09
N PHE A 351 35.95 11.26 -12.80
CA PHE A 351 35.46 11.40 -11.44
C PHE A 351 35.49 10.05 -10.71
N PHE A 352 35.01 8.96 -11.28
CA PHE A 352 35.02 7.66 -10.59
C PHE A 352 36.25 6.81 -10.85
N ALA A 353 37.28 7.37 -11.49
CA ALA A 353 38.51 6.66 -11.87
C ALA A 353 38.22 5.30 -12.54
N THR A 354 37.29 5.28 -13.49
CA THR A 354 36.92 4.07 -14.24
C THR A 354 37.84 3.89 -15.45
N ALA A 355 38.09 2.64 -15.86
CA ALA A 355 38.98 2.35 -16.98
C ALA A 355 38.45 2.86 -18.33
N SER A 356 37.13 3.05 -18.47
CA SER A 356 36.50 3.48 -19.71
C SER A 356 35.26 4.33 -19.47
N PHE A 357 34.99 5.28 -20.37
CA PHE A 357 33.77 6.08 -20.34
C PHE A 357 32.56 5.40 -21.01
N TRP A 358 32.79 4.35 -21.82
CA TRP A 358 31.74 3.63 -22.55
C TRP A 358 30.60 3.08 -21.68
N PRO A 359 30.86 2.51 -20.47
CA PRO A 359 29.79 2.10 -19.56
C PRO A 359 28.75 3.19 -19.27
N PHE A 360 29.16 4.45 -19.10
CA PHE A 360 28.24 5.56 -18.86
C PHE A 360 27.41 5.91 -20.10
N VAL A 361 28.02 5.88 -21.28
CA VAL A 361 27.34 6.13 -22.55
C VAL A 361 26.29 5.06 -22.82
N ILE A 362 26.69 3.78 -22.71
CA ILE A 362 25.80 2.63 -22.91
C ILE A 362 24.66 2.68 -21.91
N PHE A 363 24.96 2.77 -20.62
CA PHE A 363 23.92 2.80 -19.57
C PHE A 363 22.96 3.98 -19.77
N GLY A 364 23.49 5.19 -20.04
CA GLY A 364 22.69 6.38 -20.30
C GLY A 364 21.74 6.24 -21.49
N ALA A 365 22.20 5.64 -22.60
CA ALA A 365 21.38 5.44 -23.80
C ALA A 365 20.13 4.57 -23.55
N PHE A 366 20.18 3.66 -22.56
CA PHE A 366 19.07 2.76 -22.25
C PHE A 366 18.13 3.26 -21.13
N LEU A 367 18.49 4.34 -20.42
CA LEU A 367 17.66 4.90 -19.34
C LEU A 367 16.24 5.33 -19.77
N PRO A 368 16.00 5.90 -20.97
CA PRO A 368 14.64 6.21 -21.41
C PRO A 368 13.72 4.97 -21.42
N PHE A 369 14.23 3.81 -21.84
CA PHE A 369 13.47 2.56 -21.83
C PHE A 369 13.16 2.10 -20.40
N TYR A 370 14.13 2.23 -19.50
CA TYR A 370 13.97 1.86 -18.10
C TYR A 370 12.90 2.70 -17.37
N LEU A 371 12.85 4.01 -17.59
CA LEU A 371 11.81 4.85 -17.00
C LEU A 371 10.43 4.60 -17.62
N LEU A 372 10.38 4.34 -18.94
CA LEU A 372 9.14 4.01 -19.64
C LEU A 372 8.48 2.73 -19.10
N GLN A 373 9.25 1.67 -18.89
CA GLN A 373 8.71 0.44 -18.31
C GLN A 373 8.22 0.63 -16.86
N GLY A 374 8.79 1.56 -16.09
CA GLY A 374 8.35 1.88 -14.73
C GLY A 374 6.92 2.41 -14.68
N VAL A 375 6.55 3.25 -15.64
CA VAL A 375 5.16 3.73 -15.80
C VAL A 375 4.23 2.57 -16.09
N ASP A 376 4.60 1.68 -17.03
CA ASP A 376 3.77 0.53 -17.38
C ASP A 376 3.64 -0.47 -16.21
N ARG A 377 4.71 -0.69 -15.44
CA ARG A 377 4.67 -1.48 -14.19
C ARG A 377 3.74 -0.87 -13.15
N GLY A 378 3.71 0.46 -13.06
CA GLY A 378 2.78 1.19 -12.19
C GLY A 378 1.33 0.87 -12.53
N LEU A 379 0.99 0.91 -13.83
CA LEU A 379 -0.36 0.56 -14.28
C LEU A 379 -0.72 -0.91 -14.03
N LEU A 380 0.22 -1.84 -14.25
CA LEU A 380 0.01 -3.25 -13.92
C LEU A 380 -0.23 -3.45 -12.42
N GLN A 381 0.53 -2.75 -11.58
CA GLN A 381 0.40 -2.78 -10.13
C GLN A 381 -0.95 -2.20 -9.69
N GLY A 382 -1.36 -1.05 -10.25
CA GLY A 382 -2.64 -0.41 -9.93
C GLY A 382 -3.85 -1.24 -10.34
N ARG A 383 -3.76 -1.91 -11.50
CA ARG A 383 -4.80 -2.83 -12.01
C ARG A 383 -4.75 -4.23 -11.39
N THR A 384 -3.99 -4.41 -10.30
CA THR A 384 -3.80 -5.69 -9.59
C THR A 384 -3.37 -6.87 -10.48
N GLN A 385 -2.74 -6.60 -11.63
CA GLN A 385 -2.25 -7.61 -12.60
C GLN A 385 -0.90 -8.18 -12.17
N PHE A 386 -0.82 -8.72 -10.95
CA PHE A 386 0.42 -9.14 -10.31
C PHE A 386 1.19 -10.21 -11.08
N GLY A 387 0.51 -11.12 -11.79
CA GLY A 387 1.17 -12.11 -12.65
C GLY A 387 1.94 -11.49 -13.82
N ARG A 388 1.33 -10.51 -14.51
CA ARG A 388 2.00 -9.76 -15.59
C ARG A 388 3.11 -8.88 -15.02
N LEU A 389 2.89 -8.25 -13.87
CA LEU A 389 3.90 -7.46 -13.18
C LEU A 389 5.13 -8.31 -12.82
N ALA A 390 4.91 -9.47 -12.20
CA ALA A 390 5.95 -10.44 -11.88
C ALA A 390 6.74 -10.86 -13.13
N ALA A 391 6.03 -11.20 -14.22
CA ALA A 391 6.67 -11.55 -15.48
C ALA A 391 7.59 -10.44 -16.01
N THR A 392 7.23 -9.14 -15.89
CA THR A 392 8.15 -8.06 -16.28
C THR A 392 9.43 -8.00 -15.44
N TYR A 393 9.37 -8.29 -14.13
CA TYR A 393 10.57 -8.34 -13.29
C TYR A 393 11.46 -9.54 -13.64
N GLN A 394 10.84 -10.68 -13.96
CA GLN A 394 11.55 -11.88 -14.37
C GLN A 394 12.23 -11.70 -15.73
N THR A 395 11.53 -11.14 -16.72
CA THR A 395 12.12 -10.84 -18.02
C THR A 395 13.33 -9.92 -17.87
N GLU A 396 13.26 -8.89 -17.03
CA GLU A 396 14.40 -7.98 -16.79
C GLU A 396 15.58 -8.71 -16.14
N MET A 397 15.35 -9.49 -15.09
CA MET A 397 16.41 -10.21 -14.37
C MET A 397 17.08 -11.26 -15.27
N TRP A 398 16.32 -12.12 -15.94
CA TRP A 398 16.88 -13.21 -16.75
C TRP A 398 17.55 -12.69 -18.02
N SER A 399 16.95 -11.68 -18.68
CA SER A 399 17.57 -11.08 -19.87
C SER A 399 18.88 -10.38 -19.51
N ARG A 400 18.92 -9.66 -18.39
CA ARG A 400 20.14 -9.04 -17.88
C ARG A 400 21.22 -10.08 -17.62
N LEU A 401 20.89 -11.15 -16.89
CA LEU A 401 21.84 -12.21 -16.60
C LEU A 401 22.36 -12.87 -17.90
N ALA A 402 21.46 -13.27 -18.79
CA ALA A 402 21.82 -13.95 -20.03
C ALA A 402 22.68 -13.06 -20.95
N PHE A 403 22.26 -11.83 -21.23
CA PHE A 403 22.99 -10.94 -22.14
C PHE A 403 24.31 -10.47 -21.54
N SER A 404 24.36 -10.12 -20.25
CA SER A 404 25.61 -9.69 -19.62
C SER A 404 26.63 -10.82 -19.58
N LEU A 405 26.24 -12.05 -19.21
CA LEU A 405 27.15 -13.20 -19.24
C LEU A 405 27.62 -13.51 -20.67
N LEU A 406 26.71 -13.45 -21.65
CA LEU A 406 27.04 -13.68 -23.05
C LEU A 406 28.12 -12.70 -23.54
N PHE A 407 27.92 -11.39 -23.37
CA PHE A 407 28.89 -10.40 -23.87
C PHE A 407 30.20 -10.39 -23.09
N VAL A 408 30.18 -10.70 -21.79
CA VAL A 408 31.41 -10.88 -21.01
C VAL A 408 32.17 -12.11 -21.50
N ALA A 409 31.49 -13.22 -21.79
CA ALA A 409 32.10 -14.43 -22.36
C ALA A 409 32.69 -14.19 -23.75
N LEU A 410 32.12 -13.26 -24.53
CA LEU A 410 32.68 -12.78 -25.80
C LEU A 410 33.87 -11.82 -25.64
N GLY A 411 34.30 -11.55 -24.41
CA GLY A 411 35.48 -10.73 -24.10
C GLY A 411 35.22 -9.22 -24.08
N TRP A 412 33.96 -8.77 -24.10
CA TRP A 412 33.64 -7.33 -24.11
C TRP A 412 33.73 -6.66 -22.72
N GLY A 413 34.13 -7.43 -21.69
CA GLY A 413 34.37 -6.95 -20.34
C GLY A 413 33.18 -6.20 -19.73
N VAL A 414 33.48 -5.13 -18.98
CA VAL A 414 32.46 -4.31 -18.28
C VAL A 414 31.46 -3.71 -19.24
N SER A 415 31.90 -3.19 -20.39
CA SER A 415 31.00 -2.61 -21.40
C SER A 415 30.00 -3.64 -21.93
N GLY A 416 30.42 -4.89 -22.12
CA GLY A 416 29.54 -6.00 -22.48
C GLY A 416 28.48 -6.28 -21.40
N ALA A 417 28.90 -6.33 -20.13
CA ALA A 417 27.97 -6.51 -19.02
C ALA A 417 26.92 -5.38 -18.96
N VAL A 418 27.34 -4.13 -19.13
CA VAL A 418 26.46 -2.95 -19.10
C VAL A 418 25.53 -2.91 -20.31
N LEU A 419 25.99 -3.35 -21.48
CA LEU A 419 25.11 -3.55 -22.64
C LEU A 419 24.04 -4.59 -22.34
N GLY A 420 24.38 -5.70 -21.67
CA GLY A 420 23.40 -6.69 -21.24
C GLY A 420 22.35 -6.12 -20.28
N ILE A 421 22.76 -5.24 -19.35
CA ILE A 421 21.83 -4.47 -18.50
C ILE A 421 20.91 -3.60 -19.37
N GLY A 422 21.48 -2.83 -20.30
CA GLY A 422 20.71 -1.97 -21.20
C GLY A 422 19.69 -2.71 -22.07
N LEU A 423 20.09 -3.83 -22.68
CA LEU A 423 19.19 -4.68 -23.48
C LEU A 423 18.07 -5.31 -22.64
N SER A 424 18.31 -5.57 -21.35
CA SER A 424 17.26 -6.06 -20.44
C SER A 424 16.13 -5.03 -20.26
N PHE A 425 16.44 -3.73 -20.31
CA PHE A 425 15.44 -2.66 -20.25
C PHE A 425 14.61 -2.63 -21.54
N VAL A 426 15.25 -2.84 -22.69
CA VAL A 426 14.54 -2.91 -23.98
C VAL A 426 13.64 -4.13 -24.05
N ALA A 427 14.13 -5.31 -23.65
CA ALA A 427 13.34 -6.54 -23.65
C ALA A 427 12.08 -6.41 -22.78
N THR A 428 12.24 -5.85 -21.58
CA THR A 428 11.13 -5.65 -20.65
C THR A 428 10.18 -4.54 -21.12
N TRP A 429 10.71 -3.43 -21.64
CA TRP A 429 9.90 -2.37 -22.25
C TRP A 429 9.07 -2.86 -23.45
N ALA A 430 9.65 -3.71 -24.30
CA ALA A 430 8.96 -4.29 -25.45
C ALA A 430 7.80 -5.19 -25.00
N MET A 431 8.00 -5.98 -23.95
CA MET A 431 6.95 -6.76 -23.31
C MET A 431 5.83 -5.85 -22.78
N THR A 432 6.15 -4.73 -22.12
CA THR A 432 5.12 -3.84 -21.58
C THR A 432 4.36 -3.06 -22.65
N GLN A 433 4.91 -2.88 -23.86
CA GLN A 433 4.18 -2.21 -24.95
C GLN A 433 2.91 -2.96 -25.37
N GLN A 434 2.89 -4.28 -25.24
CA GLN A 434 1.71 -5.09 -25.58
C GLN A 434 0.50 -4.75 -24.71
N ILE A 435 0.73 -4.32 -23.46
CA ILE A 435 -0.31 -3.92 -22.50
C ILE A 435 -1.02 -2.65 -22.98
N GLY A 436 -0.25 -1.71 -23.54
CA GLY A 436 -0.77 -0.43 -24.01
C GLY A 436 -1.62 -0.52 -25.28
N ARG A 437 -1.55 -1.63 -26.02
CA ARG A 437 -2.32 -1.83 -27.26
C ARG A 437 -3.81 -2.04 -27.01
N GLN A 438 -4.18 -2.45 -25.80
CA GLN A 438 -5.56 -2.71 -25.40
C GLN A 438 -6.26 -1.45 -24.87
N LEU A 439 -5.57 -0.31 -24.79
CA LEU A 439 -6.12 0.94 -24.26
C LEU A 439 -6.65 1.84 -25.38
N PRO A 440 -7.74 2.59 -25.12
CA PRO A 440 -8.31 3.53 -26.09
C PRO A 440 -7.32 4.66 -26.40
N LYS A 441 -7.58 5.43 -27.47
CA LYS A 441 -6.72 6.55 -27.86
C LYS A 441 -6.68 7.59 -26.72
N PRO A 442 -5.51 7.91 -26.16
CA PRO A 442 -5.46 8.85 -25.04
C PRO A 442 -5.89 10.26 -25.45
N GLN A 443 -6.30 11.05 -24.45
CA GLN A 443 -6.65 12.46 -24.46
C GLN A 443 -5.76 13.23 -23.46
N PRO A 444 -5.73 14.58 -23.49
CA PRO A 444 -4.98 15.38 -22.52
C PRO A 444 -5.51 15.21 -21.10
N VAL A 445 -4.63 15.04 -20.12
CA VAL A 445 -5.02 15.01 -18.70
C VAL A 445 -5.30 16.45 -18.23
N PRO A 446 -6.41 16.72 -17.51
CA PRO A 446 -6.71 18.03 -16.92
C PRO A 446 -5.60 18.56 -16.00
N ALA A 447 -5.40 19.88 -15.96
CA ALA A 447 -4.32 20.50 -15.18
C ALA A 447 -4.42 20.27 -13.65
N SER A 448 -5.64 20.16 -13.12
CA SER A 448 -5.92 19.85 -11.71
C SER A 448 -5.35 18.49 -11.32
N ILE A 449 -5.64 17.45 -12.11
CA ILE A 449 -5.16 16.08 -11.91
C ILE A 449 -3.63 16.03 -12.06
N GLN A 450 -3.05 16.73 -13.02
CA GLN A 450 -1.58 16.80 -13.17
C GLN A 450 -0.90 17.37 -11.92
N LYS A 451 -1.49 18.42 -11.32
CA LYS A 451 -0.97 19.04 -10.10
C LYS A 451 -1.04 18.07 -8.92
N GLU A 452 -2.14 17.32 -8.79
CA GLU A 452 -2.29 16.30 -7.74
C GLU A 452 -1.25 15.18 -7.89
N LEU A 453 -1.03 14.67 -9.10
CA LEU A 453 0.00 13.68 -9.38
C LEU A 453 1.40 14.16 -8.97
N LEU A 454 1.75 15.39 -9.32
CA LEU A 454 3.05 15.98 -8.99
C LEU A 454 3.22 16.20 -7.48
N LEU A 455 2.15 16.67 -6.80
CA LEU A 455 2.15 16.88 -5.36
C LEU A 455 2.35 15.56 -4.60
N PHE A 456 1.78 14.46 -5.11
CA PHE A 456 1.99 13.12 -4.56
C PHE A 456 3.39 12.56 -4.87
N THR A 457 3.96 12.90 -6.04
CA THR A 457 5.28 12.40 -6.47
C THR A 457 6.43 12.95 -5.63
N GLY A 458 6.36 14.22 -5.20
CA GLY A 458 7.44 14.89 -4.47
C GLY A 458 7.88 14.18 -3.19
N PRO A 459 6.97 13.94 -2.22
CA PRO A 459 7.30 13.24 -0.98
C PRO A 459 7.84 11.82 -1.21
N VAL A 460 7.32 11.10 -2.21
CA VAL A 460 7.82 9.77 -2.58
C VAL A 460 9.28 9.84 -3.00
N LEU A 461 9.65 10.78 -3.89
CA LEU A 461 11.04 10.95 -4.32
C LEU A 461 11.97 11.33 -3.16
N VAL A 462 11.53 12.20 -2.25
CA VAL A 462 12.31 12.59 -1.06
C VAL A 462 12.57 11.39 -0.15
N ALA A 463 11.55 10.56 0.09
CA ALA A 463 11.71 9.35 0.89
C ALA A 463 12.69 8.36 0.24
N GLN A 464 12.64 8.21 -1.09
CA GLN A 464 13.56 7.34 -1.81
C GLN A 464 15.00 7.87 -1.82
N LEU A 465 15.21 9.19 -1.87
CA LEU A 465 16.54 9.80 -1.80
C LEU A 465 17.24 9.44 -0.49
N GLY A 466 16.55 9.50 0.66
CA GLY A 466 17.12 9.08 1.94
C GLY A 466 17.59 7.62 1.94
N GLN A 467 16.80 6.73 1.33
CA GLN A 467 17.18 5.32 1.19
C GLN A 467 18.39 5.12 0.29
N ILE A 468 18.53 5.90 -0.78
CA ILE A 468 19.70 5.85 -1.66
C ILE A 468 20.97 6.20 -0.91
N LEU A 469 20.97 7.34 -0.20
CA LEU A 469 22.17 7.83 0.48
C LEU A 469 22.67 6.82 1.52
N ILE A 470 21.76 6.27 2.33
CA ILE A 470 22.12 5.28 3.34
C ILE A 470 22.61 3.98 2.70
N ASN A 471 21.83 3.43 1.77
CA ASN A 471 22.08 2.08 1.27
C ASN A 471 23.18 1.98 0.23
N ASN A 472 23.52 3.06 -0.47
CA ASN A 472 24.44 2.99 -1.61
C ASN A 472 25.45 4.15 -1.70
N GLY A 473 25.34 5.16 -0.82
CA GLY A 473 26.26 6.29 -0.82
C GLY A 473 27.71 5.87 -0.53
N ASP A 474 27.88 4.82 0.27
CA ASP A 474 29.18 4.25 0.61
C ASP A 474 29.94 3.73 -0.63
N ILE A 475 29.28 2.97 -1.50
CA ILE A 475 29.89 2.43 -2.73
C ILE A 475 30.37 3.55 -3.65
N LEU A 476 29.58 4.63 -3.80
CA LEU A 476 29.94 5.76 -4.66
C LEU A 476 31.18 6.50 -4.15
N ILE A 477 31.28 6.69 -2.83
CA ILE A 477 32.44 7.35 -2.21
C ILE A 477 33.67 6.45 -2.32
N VAL A 478 33.54 5.16 -2.00
CA VAL A 478 34.68 4.24 -2.08
C VAL A 478 35.21 4.17 -3.52
N LYS A 479 34.34 4.08 -4.52
CA LYS A 479 34.76 4.06 -5.92
C LYS A 479 35.47 5.36 -6.36
N ARG A 480 35.13 6.50 -5.78
CA ARG A 480 35.79 7.79 -6.08
C ARG A 480 37.21 7.86 -5.52
N PHE A 481 37.41 7.45 -4.27
CA PHE A 481 38.64 7.75 -3.54
C PHE A 481 39.63 6.58 -3.47
N PHE A 482 39.17 5.34 -3.62
CA PHE A 482 40.03 4.17 -3.51
C PHE A 482 40.49 3.64 -4.86
N PRO A 483 41.64 2.94 -4.91
CA PRO A 483 42.05 2.18 -6.09
C PRO A 483 40.96 1.21 -6.56
N ALA A 484 40.90 0.96 -7.86
CA ALA A 484 39.84 0.14 -8.46
C ALA A 484 39.74 -1.27 -7.83
N GLU A 485 40.88 -1.87 -7.47
CA GLU A 485 40.92 -3.19 -6.84
C GLU A 485 40.25 -3.17 -5.45
N GLU A 486 40.67 -2.26 -4.57
CA GLU A 486 40.08 -2.07 -3.24
C GLU A 486 38.58 -1.72 -3.32
N ALA A 487 38.19 -0.86 -4.26
CA ALA A 487 36.79 -0.51 -4.46
C ALA A 487 35.94 -1.71 -4.91
N GLY A 488 36.51 -2.60 -5.73
CA GLY A 488 35.87 -3.84 -6.13
C GLY A 488 35.72 -4.83 -4.98
N MET A 489 36.75 -4.93 -4.14
CA MET A 489 36.69 -5.74 -2.92
C MET A 489 35.63 -5.20 -1.96
N TYR A 490 35.56 -3.87 -1.79
CA TYR A 490 34.52 -3.24 -0.99
C TYR A 490 33.11 -3.44 -1.56
N ALA A 491 32.94 -3.38 -2.88
CA ALA A 491 31.64 -3.67 -3.50
C ALA A 491 31.17 -5.10 -3.22
N ALA A 492 32.10 -6.07 -3.22
CA ALA A 492 31.81 -7.44 -2.79
C ALA A 492 31.47 -7.53 -1.30
N LEU A 493 32.21 -6.81 -0.44
CA LEU A 493 31.93 -6.71 1.00
C LEU A 493 30.51 -6.17 1.24
N ALA A 494 30.14 -5.08 0.58
CA ALA A 494 28.82 -4.47 0.67
C ALA A 494 27.71 -5.40 0.19
N LEU A 495 27.95 -6.15 -0.90
CA LEU A 495 26.99 -7.13 -1.40
C LEU A 495 26.70 -8.22 -0.36
N ILE A 496 27.74 -8.81 0.23
CA ILE A 496 27.58 -9.86 1.24
C ILE A 496 26.95 -9.30 2.52
N GLY A 497 27.44 -8.16 2.99
CA GLY A 497 27.01 -7.55 4.23
C GLY A 497 25.53 -7.14 4.22
N ARG A 498 25.00 -6.68 3.09
CA ARG A 498 23.57 -6.34 2.94
C ARG A 498 22.63 -7.53 3.09
N MET A 499 23.13 -8.76 3.08
CA MET A 499 22.31 -9.96 3.28
C MET A 499 21.55 -9.95 4.62
N VAL A 500 22.12 -9.35 5.67
CA VAL A 500 21.44 -9.18 6.98
C VAL A 500 20.17 -8.33 6.82
N PHE A 501 20.27 -7.20 6.13
CA PHE A 501 19.14 -6.30 5.90
C PHE A 501 18.04 -6.97 5.06
N PHE A 502 18.42 -7.68 3.98
CA PHE A 502 17.44 -8.40 3.16
C PHE A 502 16.81 -9.58 3.89
N ALA A 503 17.56 -10.32 4.70
CA ALA A 503 17.04 -11.44 5.49
C ALA A 503 15.99 -10.98 6.52
N THR A 504 16.14 -9.77 7.04
CA THR A 504 15.27 -9.19 8.07
C THR A 504 14.10 -8.37 7.50
N TRP A 505 14.13 -8.05 6.20
CA TRP A 505 13.09 -7.28 5.51
C TRP A 505 11.68 -7.89 5.57
N SER A 506 11.58 -9.22 5.56
CA SER A 506 10.31 -9.94 5.65
C SER A 506 9.58 -9.67 6.96
N ILE A 507 10.33 -9.61 8.07
CA ILE A 507 9.82 -9.31 9.41
C ILE A 507 9.25 -7.88 9.44
N VAL A 508 10.02 -6.92 8.92
CA VAL A 508 9.63 -5.51 8.83
C VAL A 508 8.36 -5.33 8.00
N THR A 509 8.30 -5.98 6.84
CA THR A 509 7.15 -5.91 5.91
C THR A 509 5.90 -6.53 6.53
N ALA A 510 6.02 -7.67 7.21
CA ALA A 510 4.90 -8.33 7.87
C ALA A 510 4.42 -7.57 9.11
N MET A 511 5.33 -6.95 9.86
CA MET A 511 5.01 -6.16 11.05
C MET A 511 4.11 -4.97 10.72
N PHE A 512 4.37 -4.26 9.60
CA PHE A 512 3.67 -3.01 9.27
C PHE A 512 2.14 -3.12 9.27
N PRO A 513 1.49 -4.00 8.47
CA PRO A 513 0.04 -4.08 8.43
C PRO A 513 -0.56 -4.58 9.75
N ILE A 514 0.11 -5.49 10.46
CA ILE A 514 -0.39 -6.04 11.73
C ILE A 514 -0.38 -4.97 12.83
N VAL A 515 0.70 -4.19 12.94
CA VAL A 515 0.77 -3.08 13.89
C VAL A 515 -0.24 -2.00 13.55
N ALA A 516 -0.37 -1.64 12.26
CA ALA A 516 -1.34 -0.63 11.83
C ALA A 516 -2.78 -1.04 12.19
N GLN A 517 -3.17 -2.30 11.96
CA GLN A 517 -4.49 -2.83 12.32
C GLN A 517 -4.70 -2.84 13.84
N ARG A 518 -3.73 -3.32 14.62
CA ARG A 518 -3.83 -3.32 16.09
C ARG A 518 -3.92 -1.91 16.66
N PHE A 519 -3.17 -0.96 16.09
CA PHE A 519 -3.23 0.43 16.52
C PHE A 519 -4.59 1.07 16.24
N GLN A 520 -5.18 0.80 15.07
CA GLN A 520 -6.54 1.26 14.74
C GLN A 520 -7.59 0.69 15.70
N ARG A 521 -7.47 -0.59 16.10
CA ARG A 521 -8.37 -1.26 17.05
C ARG A 521 -8.10 -0.96 18.53
N GLY A 522 -7.13 -0.08 18.83
CA GLY A 522 -6.71 0.20 20.22
C GLY A 522 -6.06 -0.99 20.96
N GLU A 523 -5.69 -2.06 20.25
CA GLU A 523 -5.09 -3.28 20.81
C GLU A 523 -3.61 -3.08 21.18
N ALA A 524 -3.08 -3.97 22.03
CA ALA A 524 -1.66 -3.98 22.37
C ALA A 524 -0.79 -4.33 21.14
N HIS A 525 -0.12 -3.30 20.61
CA HIS A 525 0.76 -3.41 19.42
C HIS A 525 2.26 -3.36 19.76
N ARG A 526 2.65 -2.82 20.92
CA ARG A 526 4.04 -2.72 21.39
C ARG A 526 4.76 -4.07 21.57
N PRO A 527 4.13 -5.15 22.06
CA PRO A 527 4.80 -6.45 22.16
C PRO A 527 5.27 -6.96 20.79
N LEU A 528 4.51 -6.70 19.73
CA LEU A 528 4.88 -7.09 18.37
C LEU A 528 6.10 -6.32 17.85
N PHE A 529 6.22 -5.04 18.22
CA PHE A 529 7.41 -4.23 17.94
C PHE A 529 8.66 -4.82 18.61
N TYR A 530 8.60 -5.13 19.91
CA TYR A 530 9.74 -5.74 20.62
C TYR A 530 10.06 -7.14 20.13
N ALA A 531 9.04 -7.95 19.79
CA ALA A 531 9.25 -9.26 19.19
C ALA A 531 9.95 -9.15 17.83
N SER A 532 9.55 -8.18 16.99
CA SER A 532 10.20 -7.92 15.71
C SER A 532 11.66 -7.48 15.90
N LEU A 533 11.91 -6.58 16.86
CA LEU A 533 13.26 -6.13 17.20
C LEU A 533 14.14 -7.30 17.69
N GLY A 534 13.60 -8.14 18.55
CA GLY A 534 14.28 -9.33 19.07
C GLY A 534 14.59 -10.37 17.98
N LEU A 535 13.64 -10.61 17.06
CA LEU A 535 13.83 -11.54 15.95
C LEU A 535 14.88 -11.03 14.95
N VAL A 536 14.85 -9.73 14.63
CA VAL A 536 15.86 -9.09 13.77
C VAL A 536 17.23 -9.12 14.44
N LEU A 537 17.32 -8.82 15.73
CA LEU A 537 18.58 -8.90 16.48
C LEU A 537 19.12 -10.33 16.51
N ALA A 538 18.31 -11.32 16.85
CA ALA A 538 18.72 -12.73 16.91
C ALA A 538 19.20 -13.25 15.54
N GLY A 539 18.43 -12.98 14.49
CA GLY A 539 18.81 -13.36 13.11
C GLY A 539 20.09 -12.67 12.65
N SER A 540 20.27 -11.39 13.00
CA SER A 540 21.48 -10.64 12.66
C SER A 540 22.70 -11.15 13.42
N LEU A 541 22.58 -11.44 14.72
CA LEU A 541 23.67 -12.00 15.54
C LEU A 541 24.13 -13.37 15.02
N LEU A 542 23.21 -14.20 14.51
CA LEU A 542 23.56 -15.46 13.87
C LEU A 542 24.41 -15.25 12.61
N ILE A 543 24.02 -14.30 11.75
CA ILE A 543 24.78 -13.97 10.54
C ILE A 543 26.14 -13.37 10.91
N ILE A 544 26.18 -12.42 11.85
CA ILE A 544 27.43 -11.81 12.35
C ILE A 544 28.35 -12.91 12.89
N GLY A 545 27.84 -13.82 13.71
CA GLY A 545 28.59 -14.96 14.23
C GLY A 545 29.18 -15.84 13.13
N ALA A 546 28.39 -16.18 12.11
CA ALA A 546 28.89 -16.93 10.95
C ALA A 546 29.99 -16.17 10.19
N THR A 547 29.81 -14.87 9.96
CA THR A 547 30.81 -14.03 9.27
C THR A 547 32.05 -13.74 10.11
N ALA A 548 31.98 -13.82 11.44
CA ALA A 548 33.12 -13.67 12.34
C ALA A 548 33.91 -14.99 12.48
N LEU A 549 33.22 -16.13 12.48
CA LEU A 549 33.84 -17.46 12.62
C LEU A 549 34.42 -17.99 11.30
N PHE A 550 33.77 -17.70 10.17
CA PHE A 550 34.15 -18.23 8.86
C PHE A 550 34.36 -17.14 7.76
N PRO A 551 35.02 -15.99 8.05
CA PRO A 551 35.10 -14.88 7.09
C PRO A 551 35.81 -15.27 5.79
N HIS A 552 36.96 -15.95 5.88
CA HIS A 552 37.76 -16.33 4.72
C HIS A 552 37.06 -17.38 3.85
N GLN A 553 36.37 -18.34 4.46
CA GLN A 553 35.64 -19.38 3.74
C GLN A 553 34.45 -18.79 2.98
N ILE A 554 33.71 -17.86 3.59
CA ILE A 554 32.58 -17.19 2.94
C ILE A 554 33.06 -16.37 1.74
N VAL A 555 34.10 -15.54 1.92
CA VAL A 555 34.65 -14.71 0.83
C VAL A 555 35.21 -15.57 -0.30
N HIS A 556 35.98 -16.62 0.03
CA HIS A 556 36.50 -17.56 -0.96
C HIS A 556 35.39 -18.25 -1.75
N LEU A 557 34.36 -18.76 -1.05
CA LEU A 557 33.26 -19.49 -1.67
C LEU A 557 32.45 -18.60 -2.61
N LEU A 558 32.21 -17.34 -2.24
CA LEU A 558 31.37 -16.43 -3.02
C LEU A 558 32.13 -15.75 -4.15
N PHE A 559 33.30 -15.17 -3.86
CA PHE A 559 34.04 -14.31 -4.79
C PHE A 559 35.43 -14.84 -5.17
N GLY A 560 36.04 -15.73 -4.38
CA GLY A 560 37.35 -16.33 -4.66
C GLY A 560 38.53 -15.59 -4.03
N GLU A 561 39.74 -16.08 -4.29
CA GLU A 561 40.96 -15.66 -3.58
C GLU A 561 41.33 -14.19 -3.76
N ALA A 562 41.02 -13.60 -4.92
CA ALA A 562 41.30 -12.18 -5.19
C ALA A 562 40.58 -11.21 -4.23
N TYR A 563 39.57 -11.68 -3.48
CA TYR A 563 38.77 -10.87 -2.58
C TYR A 563 39.13 -11.05 -1.10
N GLN A 564 40.12 -11.87 -0.74
CA GLN A 564 40.41 -12.23 0.66
C GLN A 564 40.73 -11.05 1.59
N GLY A 565 41.25 -9.94 1.07
CA GLY A 565 41.60 -8.77 1.87
C GLY A 565 40.42 -8.12 2.62
N ILE A 566 39.16 -8.37 2.20
CA ILE A 566 37.97 -7.88 2.91
C ILE A 566 37.43 -8.85 3.97
N ALA A 567 37.93 -10.08 4.04
CA ALA A 567 37.41 -11.10 4.95
C ALA A 567 37.37 -10.62 6.42
N PRO A 568 38.40 -9.94 6.97
CA PRO A 568 38.37 -9.44 8.35
C PRO A 568 37.30 -8.36 8.61
N LEU A 569 36.86 -7.65 7.57
CA LEU A 569 35.86 -6.58 7.66
C LEU A 569 34.42 -7.08 7.55
N LEU A 570 34.23 -8.36 7.18
CA LEU A 570 32.91 -8.92 6.87
C LEU A 570 31.92 -8.81 8.03
N TRP A 571 32.35 -9.22 9.23
CA TRP A 571 31.50 -9.15 10.42
C TRP A 571 31.25 -7.71 10.88
N VAL A 572 32.21 -6.80 10.66
CA VAL A 572 32.07 -5.37 11.01
C VAL A 572 31.02 -4.72 10.09
N TYR A 573 31.03 -5.05 8.80
CA TYR A 573 30.01 -4.56 7.87
C TYR A 573 28.63 -5.16 8.21
N ALA A 574 28.58 -6.46 8.52
CA ALA A 574 27.34 -7.10 8.99
C ALA A 574 26.78 -6.40 10.25
N LEU A 575 27.65 -5.97 11.17
CA LEU A 575 27.26 -5.19 12.34
C LEU A 575 26.64 -3.83 11.97
N ALA A 576 27.22 -3.10 11.00
CA ALA A 576 26.63 -1.84 10.51
C ALA A 576 25.22 -2.05 9.94
N THR A 577 25.06 -3.09 9.11
CA THR A 577 23.75 -3.42 8.50
C THR A 577 22.72 -3.93 9.51
N MET A 578 23.15 -4.60 10.60
CA MET A 578 22.28 -4.94 11.71
C MET A 578 21.70 -3.68 12.37
N PHE A 579 22.54 -2.70 12.71
CA PHE A 579 22.05 -1.45 13.31
C PHE A 579 21.06 -0.75 12.39
N TYR A 580 21.34 -0.71 11.09
CA TYR A 580 20.40 -0.15 10.12
C TYR A 580 19.09 -0.96 10.03
N ALA A 581 19.14 -2.29 10.05
CA ALA A 581 17.95 -3.14 10.06
C ALA A 581 17.09 -2.89 11.31
N LEU A 582 17.71 -2.78 12.49
CA LEU A 582 17.03 -2.44 13.74
C LEU A 582 16.42 -1.03 13.70
N ALA A 583 17.16 -0.04 13.19
CA ALA A 583 16.64 1.30 12.96
C ALA A 583 15.41 1.28 12.03
N ASN A 584 15.45 0.47 10.97
CA ASN A 584 14.35 0.33 10.02
C ASN A 584 13.10 -0.30 10.65
N VAL A 585 13.25 -1.23 11.62
CA VAL A 585 12.13 -1.73 12.43
C VAL A 585 11.47 -0.58 13.19
N VAL A 586 12.24 0.28 13.86
CA VAL A 586 11.70 1.43 14.61
C VAL A 586 10.99 2.41 13.69
N ILE A 587 11.60 2.76 12.57
CA ILE A 587 11.01 3.67 11.56
C ILE A 587 9.69 3.10 11.04
N THR A 588 9.68 1.83 10.64
CA THR A 588 8.50 1.18 10.07
C THR A 588 7.38 1.05 11.08
N TYR A 589 7.71 0.69 12.33
CA TYR A 589 6.75 0.66 13.43
C TYR A 589 6.11 2.04 13.65
N ARG A 590 6.91 3.10 13.68
CA ARG A 590 6.40 4.46 13.87
C ARG A 590 5.54 4.94 12.71
N LEU A 591 5.94 4.58 11.49
CA LEU A 591 5.18 4.87 10.29
C LEU A 591 3.81 4.16 10.31
N SER A 592 3.76 2.91 10.79
CA SER A 592 2.51 2.15 10.88
C SER A 592 1.49 2.73 11.87
N ILE A 593 1.94 3.55 12.83
CA ILE A 593 1.08 4.29 13.78
C ILE A 593 0.96 5.79 13.42
N GLY A 594 1.27 6.16 12.16
CA GLY A 594 1.06 7.50 11.62
C GLY A 594 2.16 8.53 11.92
N SER A 595 3.31 8.13 12.45
CA SER A 595 4.41 9.05 12.79
C SER A 595 5.56 8.98 11.79
N ALA A 596 5.74 10.04 11.00
CA ALA A 596 6.80 10.15 10.00
C ALA A 596 8.16 10.64 10.57
N GLY A 597 8.26 10.96 11.86
CA GLY A 597 9.46 11.55 12.47
C GLY A 597 10.74 10.73 12.25
N GLY A 598 10.64 9.40 12.31
CA GLY A 598 11.78 8.50 12.07
C GLY A 598 12.33 8.55 10.65
N VAL A 599 11.49 8.86 9.65
CA VAL A 599 11.91 8.98 8.25
C VAL A 599 12.86 10.18 8.08
N TYR A 600 12.58 11.31 8.73
CA TYR A 600 13.45 12.48 8.68
C TYR A 600 14.80 12.23 9.34
N LEU A 601 14.82 11.53 10.48
CA LEU A 601 16.08 11.13 11.13
C LEU A 601 16.93 10.23 10.23
N ALA A 602 16.30 9.31 9.49
CA ALA A 602 17.00 8.48 8.50
C ALA A 602 17.59 9.32 7.35
N ILE A 603 16.86 10.30 6.82
CA ILE A 603 17.37 11.21 5.78
C ILE A 603 18.60 11.98 6.29
N ILE A 604 18.51 12.54 7.51
CA ILE A 604 19.63 13.26 8.15
C ILE A 604 20.83 12.33 8.31
N ALA A 605 20.61 11.09 8.75
CA ALA A 605 21.69 10.10 8.86
C ALA A 605 22.29 9.76 7.50
N GLY A 606 21.52 9.64 6.42
CA GLY A 606 22.05 9.43 5.07
C GLY A 606 22.93 10.57 4.58
N ILE A 607 22.52 11.82 4.83
CA ILE A 607 23.33 13.01 4.51
C ILE A 607 24.61 13.01 5.36
N ALA A 608 24.49 12.73 6.66
CA ALA A 608 25.63 12.62 7.56
C ALA A 608 26.59 11.50 7.14
N GLN A 609 26.10 10.35 6.68
CA GLN A 609 26.92 9.25 6.15
C GLN A 609 27.76 9.71 4.98
N THR A 610 27.10 10.36 4.01
CA THR A 610 27.77 10.86 2.80
C THR A 610 28.84 11.88 3.17
N ALA A 611 28.53 12.82 4.07
CA ALA A 611 29.48 13.83 4.53
C ALA A 611 30.65 13.21 5.32
N MET A 612 30.37 12.30 6.26
CA MET A 612 31.41 11.66 7.07
C MET A 612 32.35 10.83 6.21
N LEU A 613 31.82 10.02 5.31
CA LEU A 613 32.65 9.23 4.40
C LEU A 613 33.42 10.12 3.40
N TRP A 614 32.92 11.32 3.08
CA TRP A 614 33.66 12.29 2.27
C TRP A 614 34.89 12.85 2.97
N PHE A 615 34.89 12.97 4.31
CA PHE A 615 36.02 13.50 5.07
C PHE A 615 36.89 12.43 5.75
N TRP A 616 36.33 11.25 6.06
CA TRP A 616 37.01 10.16 6.78
C TRP A 616 36.98 8.86 5.96
N HIS A 617 37.97 8.67 5.10
CA HIS A 617 38.08 7.52 4.18
C HIS A 617 39.52 7.08 3.88
N GLU A 618 40.44 7.17 4.84
CA GLU A 618 41.85 6.77 4.67
C GLU A 618 42.04 5.26 4.43
N SER A 619 41.10 4.42 4.90
CA SER A 619 41.12 2.97 4.67
C SER A 619 39.71 2.38 4.58
N LEU A 620 39.58 1.21 3.95
CA LEU A 620 38.30 0.48 3.92
C LEU A 620 37.78 0.18 5.33
N ALA A 621 38.68 -0.14 6.28
CA ALA A 621 38.30 -0.36 7.67
C ALA A 621 37.67 0.89 8.29
N GLN A 622 38.25 2.07 8.06
CA GLN A 622 37.69 3.34 8.55
C GLN A 622 36.28 3.58 7.97
N VAL A 623 36.09 3.35 6.66
CA VAL A 623 34.79 3.50 6.00
C VAL A 623 33.70 2.63 6.65
N VAL A 624 34.03 1.37 6.99
CA VAL A 624 33.09 0.46 7.65
C VAL A 624 32.82 0.88 9.10
N TRP A 625 33.85 1.26 9.86
CA TRP A 625 33.66 1.70 11.25
C TRP A 625 32.87 3.00 11.37
N VAL A 626 33.05 3.95 10.45
CA VAL A 626 32.21 5.16 10.37
C VAL A 626 30.75 4.79 10.17
N GLN A 627 30.46 3.80 9.32
CA GLN A 627 29.09 3.30 9.14
C GLN A 627 28.53 2.60 10.38
N VAL A 628 29.32 1.76 11.06
CA VAL A 628 28.90 1.14 12.33
C VAL A 628 28.51 2.21 13.34
N ALA A 629 29.38 3.21 13.54
CA ALA A 629 29.15 4.28 14.49
C ALA A 629 27.88 5.09 14.15
N LEU A 630 27.72 5.45 12.88
CA LEU A 630 26.59 6.25 12.43
C LEU A 630 25.26 5.50 12.48
N MET A 631 25.22 4.24 12.02
CA MET A 631 24.01 3.42 12.08
C MET A 631 23.65 3.06 13.52
N GLY A 632 24.65 2.80 14.36
CA GLY A 632 24.46 2.61 15.80
C GLY A 632 23.86 3.86 16.47
N PHE A 633 24.40 5.04 16.16
CA PHE A 633 23.86 6.31 16.64
C PHE A 633 22.43 6.55 16.14
N LEU A 634 22.15 6.31 14.85
CA LEU A 634 20.79 6.41 14.28
C LEU A 634 19.82 5.50 15.04
N PHE A 635 20.19 4.25 15.27
CA PHE A 635 19.35 3.30 16.00
C PHE A 635 19.08 3.77 17.45
N LEU A 636 20.12 4.21 18.17
CA LEU A 636 19.97 4.74 19.53
C LEU A 636 19.12 6.01 19.56
N ALA A 637 19.32 6.94 18.62
CA ALA A 637 18.53 8.17 18.50
C ALA A 637 17.05 7.86 18.21
N LEU A 638 16.76 6.88 17.35
CA LEU A 638 15.39 6.45 17.07
C LEU A 638 14.74 5.76 18.27
N LEU A 639 15.49 4.92 19.00
CA LEU A 639 14.99 4.21 20.17
C LEU A 639 14.69 5.19 21.32
N THR A 640 15.61 6.12 21.59
CA THR A 640 15.42 7.17 22.61
C THR A 640 14.28 8.12 22.25
N TRP A 641 14.18 8.52 20.98
CA TRP A 641 13.03 9.28 20.48
C TRP A 641 11.72 8.49 20.60
N ASP A 642 11.76 7.18 20.37
CA ASP A 642 10.59 6.32 20.55
C ASP A 642 10.11 6.27 22.00
N LEU A 643 11.04 6.08 22.92
CA LEU A 643 10.83 6.04 24.37
C LEU A 643 10.37 7.39 24.93
N GLY A 644 10.97 8.52 24.55
CA GLY A 644 10.59 9.84 25.08
C GLY A 644 9.16 10.25 24.71
N ASN A 645 8.69 9.84 23.52
CA ASN A 645 7.30 10.07 23.10
C ASN A 645 6.28 9.14 23.81
N ARG A 646 6.74 8.06 24.48
CA ARG A 646 5.88 7.24 25.35
C ARG A 646 5.52 8.02 26.61
N GLU A 647 6.52 8.65 27.23
CA GLU A 647 6.34 9.40 28.49
C GLU A 647 5.44 10.63 28.30
N ARG A 648 5.55 11.33 27.16
CA ARG A 648 4.70 12.48 26.84
C ARG A 648 3.21 12.15 26.68
N LYS A 649 2.87 10.92 26.29
CA LYS A 649 1.46 10.46 26.22
C LYS A 649 0.96 9.85 27.53
N GLN A 650 1.86 9.54 28.47
CA GLN A 650 1.53 8.99 29.80
C GLN A 650 1.58 10.03 30.92
N ALA A 651 2.15 11.21 30.67
CA ALA A 651 2.06 12.34 31.61
C ALA A 651 0.57 12.72 31.77
N PRO A 652 0.01 12.67 32.99
CA PRO A 652 -1.34 13.15 33.21
C PRO A 652 -1.41 14.61 32.76
N GLN A 653 -2.38 14.93 31.90
CA GLN A 653 -2.76 16.33 31.69
C GLN A 653 -3.15 16.87 33.06
N VAL A 654 -2.26 17.62 33.69
CA VAL A 654 -2.58 18.39 34.88
C VAL A 654 -3.54 19.46 34.41
N THR A 655 -4.83 19.21 34.55
CA THR A 655 -5.87 20.21 34.45
C THR A 655 -5.48 21.34 35.41
N PRO A 656 -5.23 22.58 34.95
CA PRO A 656 -5.07 23.67 35.89
C PRO A 656 -6.38 23.78 36.67
N ALA A 657 -6.28 23.59 37.99
CA ALA A 657 -7.38 23.84 38.90
C ALA A 657 -7.81 25.30 38.70
N ILE A 658 -8.99 25.48 38.08
CA ILE A 658 -9.67 26.75 38.07
C ILE A 658 -10.10 26.99 39.52
N HIS A 659 -9.29 27.75 40.25
CA HIS A 659 -9.68 28.33 41.52
C HIS A 659 -10.83 29.30 41.23
N VAL A 660 -12.00 28.97 41.76
CA VAL A 660 -13.12 29.90 41.90
C VAL A 660 -12.77 30.91 42.98
N ALA A 661 -12.61 32.16 42.59
CA ALA A 661 -12.92 33.37 43.36
C ALA A 661 -13.12 34.53 42.38
#